data_AF-A0A973HP02-F1
#
_entry.id   AF-A0A973HP02-F1
#
_cell.length_a   1.000
_cell.length_b   1.000
_cell.length_c   1.000
_cell.angle_alpha   90.00
_cell.angle_beta   90.00
_cell.angle_gamma   90.00
#
_symmetry.space_group_name_H-M   'P 1'
#
loop_
_entity.id
_entity.type
_entity.pdbx_description
1 polymer ?
#
loop_
_entity_poly.entity_id
_entity_poly.type
_entity_poly.pdbx_seq_one_letter_code
_entity_poly.pdbx_strand_id
1 'polypeptide(L)'
;MKKLPQIHLTDSEEGKNEDLENFNARKAVEESASLSRKSEPSILGESRIKEQDDDADFIRITEEINDELDHDYDLDELIADFKGDVKTPRSSLIYDLTLAVVAFLLVAVVIGYGFIIIGVSLLGIIISGLAVFSSIALILKLILAVVAPLSLLFSFFMAKSLFYKDDEEAENFYISEEHEPKLYAFISEISKKLNAPIPTEIHFSTDANAYAGFKDGIFSFHKTKMILCIGLPLVYGLNLKQFTAIMAHEMGHFSQGFGMRFSYMIRRITHYLMRIVYARDFFDAKLAAAAETKALFLFWPIIYALIFYVWLSRKILEGVCYLCVILSLYFTRQMEYDADKAEVLFGGSELFEKNCYDLKILNLASSFAVSSCRNSSSDMKLGRNFPRLIVVNRILIKHKHKEMIRQEIKESETGRFDTHPSDKDRIQHALSLKEQGLFTLEIPTKALFNNLDKIAQEATLNFYKAVIGEEELSKMKLITAEESVRDLELLVQGLDKTRQLYSFDAEYESPVFICSNDIIKSLQLDSQKEKLAKLRKQIEAASEKVRADYIKHENIESEMKWLEFLTEIIQGGVLFDLWAHYDRNETEIQINRDHSNLTEMIKPFAATLDAQRKLCKERIIIALSIIFHDPGMASEKRVLQKMKTILTTMDVLSSIHYEIMGLGKEVRIMSEAIERLEETPAAITVLKDRFDKVEKRIKRIHQKLSGFPYPFEHPKGEITIAQYIENDLPESDNLFEMYYCAENLYQKMRGLYYRCLGQIVSTTEKVEIALGFDPLPELVDEQN
;
A
#
# COMPACT_ATOMS: atom_id res chain seq x y z
N MET A 1 -27.60 -8.43 2.46
CA MET A 1 -27.02 -7.51 3.46
C MET A 1 -26.32 -8.35 4.51
N LYS A 2 -25.17 -8.92 4.14
CA LYS A 2 -24.43 -9.89 4.95
C LYS A 2 -23.29 -9.16 5.64
N LYS A 3 -23.15 -9.47 6.93
CA LYS A 3 -22.11 -9.02 7.86
C LYS A 3 -20.72 -9.36 7.32
N LEU A 4 -19.78 -8.45 7.56
CA LEU A 4 -18.33 -8.67 7.52
C LEU A 4 -17.78 -8.29 8.90
N PRO A 5 -17.15 -9.21 9.68
CA PRO A 5 -16.82 -8.99 11.10
C PRO A 5 -15.34 -9.12 11.48
N GLN A 6 -14.72 -7.97 11.76
CA GLN A 6 -13.63 -7.57 12.65
C GLN A 6 -12.44 -8.46 12.91
N ILE A 7 -11.21 -7.95 12.67
CA ILE A 7 -9.88 -8.47 13.05
C ILE A 7 -9.40 -7.82 14.41
N HIS A 8 -9.08 -8.58 15.47
CA HIS A 8 -7.94 -8.47 16.43
C HIS A 8 -6.52 -8.88 15.98
N LEU A 9 -5.59 -8.06 16.47
CA LEU A 9 -4.32 -8.53 16.99
C LEU A 9 -4.24 -8.20 18.49
N THR A 10 -3.67 -9.12 19.28
CA THR A 10 -3.38 -8.92 20.71
C THR A 10 -1.90 -8.66 20.96
N ASP A 11 -1.66 -7.52 21.59
CA ASP A 11 -0.67 -7.20 22.63
C ASP A 11 0.81 -7.56 22.37
N SER A 12 1.44 -6.77 21.50
CA SER A 12 2.77 -6.17 21.77
C SER A 12 2.62 -4.64 21.64
N GLU A 13 3.21 -3.87 22.55
CA GLU A 13 2.87 -2.45 22.77
C GLU A 13 3.30 -1.45 21.67
N GLU A 14 3.73 -1.88 20.48
CA GLU A 14 4.35 -0.99 19.47
C GLU A 14 3.78 -1.03 18.03
N GLY A 15 2.76 -1.81 17.69
CA GLY A 15 2.26 -1.92 16.29
C GLY A 15 0.99 -1.13 15.95
N LYS A 16 0.98 0.21 15.99
CA LYS A 16 -0.28 1.01 15.99
C LYS A 16 -0.71 1.74 14.70
N ASN A 17 0.04 1.73 13.59
CA ASN A 17 -0.27 2.63 12.44
C ASN A 17 -0.42 2.01 11.03
N GLU A 18 -0.32 0.69 10.82
CA GLU A 18 -0.33 0.09 9.46
C GLU A 18 -1.71 -0.01 8.76
N ASP A 19 -2.83 0.16 9.47
CA ASP A 19 -4.17 -0.19 8.94
C ASP A 19 -4.86 0.91 8.12
N LEU A 20 -4.37 2.16 8.14
CA LEU A 20 -5.06 3.29 7.50
C LEU A 20 -4.70 3.47 6.01
N GLU A 21 -3.46 3.15 5.61
CA GLU A 21 -3.02 3.23 4.21
C GLU A 21 -3.67 2.13 3.34
N ASN A 22 -3.88 0.94 3.90
CA ASN A 22 -4.47 -0.19 3.19
C ASN A 22 -5.97 -0.02 2.92
N PHE A 23 -6.71 0.73 3.73
CA PHE A 23 -8.15 0.94 3.53
C PHE A 23 -8.46 1.89 2.37
N ASN A 24 -7.67 2.95 2.21
CA ASN A 24 -7.84 3.90 1.10
C ASN A 24 -7.41 3.27 -0.26
N ALA A 25 -6.36 2.45 -0.27
CA ALA A 25 -5.96 1.69 -1.44
C ALA A 25 -7.00 0.62 -1.84
N ARG A 26 -7.58 -0.11 -0.87
CA ARG A 26 -8.61 -1.13 -1.14
C ARG A 26 -9.92 -0.53 -1.65
N LYS A 27 -10.34 0.63 -1.12
CA LYS A 27 -11.55 1.32 -1.58
C LYS A 27 -11.39 1.88 -3.01
N ALA A 28 -10.20 2.38 -3.36
CA ALA A 28 -9.87 2.81 -4.72
C ALA A 28 -9.85 1.62 -5.72
N VAL A 29 -9.43 0.43 -5.28
CA VAL A 29 -9.46 -0.81 -6.09
C VAL A 29 -10.89 -1.38 -6.24
N GLU A 30 -11.74 -1.29 -5.22
CA GLU A 30 -13.14 -1.72 -5.31
C GLU A 30 -14.01 -0.78 -6.16
N GLU A 31 -13.77 0.54 -6.10
CA GLU A 31 -14.50 1.52 -6.92
C GLU A 31 -14.11 1.40 -8.41
N SER A 32 -12.84 1.15 -8.73
CA SER A 32 -12.36 0.88 -10.10
C SER A 32 -12.86 -0.44 -10.69
N ALA A 33 -12.99 -1.50 -9.88
CA ALA A 33 -13.56 -2.78 -10.32
C ALA A 33 -15.07 -2.70 -10.64
N SER A 34 -15.79 -1.73 -10.05
CA SER A 34 -17.23 -1.54 -10.28
C SER A 34 -17.56 -0.83 -11.61
N LEU A 35 -16.62 0.00 -12.11
CA LEU A 35 -16.76 0.76 -13.36
C LEU A 35 -16.41 -0.06 -14.62
N SER A 36 -15.58 -1.10 -14.48
CA SER A 36 -15.21 -2.02 -15.57
C SER A 36 -16.38 -2.80 -16.20
N ARG A 37 -17.56 -2.87 -15.55
CA ARG A 37 -18.72 -3.62 -16.08
C ARG A 37 -19.60 -2.87 -17.08
N LYS A 38 -19.32 -1.61 -17.42
CA LYS A 38 -20.16 -0.85 -18.38
C LYS A 38 -19.36 0.13 -19.24
N SER A 39 -18.81 -0.33 -20.37
CA SER A 39 -18.70 0.51 -21.58
C SER A 39 -18.25 -0.30 -22.80
N GLU A 40 -19.13 -0.39 -23.80
CA GLU A 40 -18.75 -0.61 -25.20
C GLU A 40 -18.24 0.71 -25.82
N PRO A 41 -17.46 0.67 -26.93
CA PRO A 41 -16.66 1.81 -27.37
C PRO A 41 -17.40 2.72 -28.36
N SER A 42 -17.23 4.04 -28.25
CA SER A 42 -17.35 4.90 -29.43
C SER A 42 -16.47 6.17 -29.39
N ILE A 43 -15.42 6.12 -30.23
CA ILE A 43 -14.98 7.10 -31.25
C ILE A 43 -14.66 8.57 -30.84
N LEU A 44 -13.34 8.84 -30.88
CA LEU A 44 -12.56 9.98 -31.41
C LEU A 44 -12.85 11.44 -30.99
N GLY A 45 -11.79 12.05 -30.44
CA GLY A 45 -11.51 13.48 -30.45
C GLY A 45 -10.05 13.73 -30.05
N GLU A 46 -9.11 13.55 -30.99
CA GLU A 46 -7.68 13.79 -30.79
C GLU A 46 -7.38 15.27 -30.53
N SER A 47 -6.80 15.58 -29.35
CA SER A 47 -5.93 16.74 -29.17
C SER A 47 -4.54 16.24 -28.81
N ARG A 48 -3.62 16.33 -29.77
CA ARG A 48 -2.20 15.98 -29.64
C ARG A 48 -1.56 16.75 -28.47
N ILE A 49 -1.37 16.08 -27.35
CA ILE A 49 -0.24 16.35 -26.46
C ILE A 49 0.94 15.66 -27.12
N LYS A 50 2.02 16.41 -27.41
CA LYS A 50 3.24 15.84 -27.95
C LYS A 50 3.79 14.85 -26.91
N GLU A 51 3.81 13.57 -27.28
CA GLU A 51 4.63 12.55 -26.62
C GLU A 51 6.09 13.00 -26.71
N GLN A 52 6.58 13.59 -25.64
CA GLN A 52 7.99 13.66 -25.34
C GLN A 52 8.18 12.83 -24.08
N ASP A 53 9.24 12.01 -24.08
CA ASP A 53 9.50 10.91 -23.17
C ASP A 53 9.78 11.43 -21.74
N ASP A 54 8.74 11.88 -21.03
CA ASP A 54 8.78 12.58 -19.74
C ASP A 54 9.56 11.80 -18.65
N ASP A 55 9.64 10.48 -18.75
CA ASP A 55 10.34 9.63 -17.77
C ASP A 55 11.85 9.51 -18.04
N ALA A 56 12.26 9.46 -19.31
CA ALA A 56 13.67 9.46 -19.66
C ALA A 56 14.31 10.83 -19.43
N ASP A 57 13.56 11.91 -19.71
CA ASP A 57 13.96 13.25 -19.32
C ASP A 57 13.90 13.42 -17.80
N PHE A 58 12.90 12.90 -17.06
CA PHE A 58 12.87 13.03 -15.59
C PHE A 58 13.97 12.24 -14.87
N ILE A 59 14.26 10.98 -15.23
CA ILE A 59 15.34 10.16 -14.62
C ILE A 59 16.69 10.80 -14.92
N ARG A 60 16.93 11.20 -16.17
CA ARG A 60 18.13 11.90 -16.56
C ARG A 60 18.23 13.25 -15.85
N ILE A 61 17.11 13.96 -15.70
CA ILE A 61 17.01 15.17 -14.90
C ILE A 61 17.23 14.87 -13.42
N THR A 62 16.77 13.77 -12.80
CA THR A 62 16.99 13.50 -11.35
C THR A 62 18.37 12.94 -11.02
N GLU A 63 18.98 12.21 -11.96
CA GLU A 63 20.37 11.75 -11.90
C GLU A 63 21.35 12.89 -12.22
N GLU A 64 21.11 13.70 -13.27
CA GLU A 64 21.90 14.91 -13.57
C GLU A 64 21.63 16.03 -12.51
N ILE A 65 20.43 16.19 -11.94
CA ILE A 65 20.14 17.21 -10.90
C ILE A 65 20.81 16.93 -9.57
N ASN A 66 20.92 15.67 -9.16
CA ASN A 66 21.49 15.36 -7.84
C ASN A 66 23.01 15.21 -7.85
N ASP A 67 23.61 14.85 -8.99
CA ASP A 67 25.07 14.70 -9.14
C ASP A 67 25.74 15.87 -9.88
N GLU A 68 25.03 16.63 -10.73
CA GLU A 68 25.49 17.90 -11.33
C GLU A 68 24.61 19.07 -10.88
N LEU A 69 24.98 19.72 -9.77
CA LEU A 69 24.91 21.18 -9.59
C LEU A 69 25.43 21.54 -8.20
N ASP A 70 26.75 21.67 -8.12
CA ASP A 70 27.52 22.27 -7.02
C ASP A 70 27.31 23.81 -6.95
N HIS A 71 26.18 24.30 -7.47
CA HIS A 71 25.82 25.72 -7.45
C HIS A 71 24.96 25.95 -6.20
N ASP A 72 25.59 26.40 -5.12
CA ASP A 72 24.90 26.85 -3.92
C ASP A 72 24.14 28.13 -4.26
N TYR A 73 22.82 28.01 -4.47
CA TYR A 73 21.95 29.17 -4.69
C TYR A 73 21.88 29.98 -3.39
N ASP A 74 22.12 31.29 -3.50
CA ASP A 74 21.97 32.18 -2.36
C ASP A 74 20.47 32.43 -2.09
N LEU A 75 20.11 32.62 -0.83
CA LEU A 75 18.73 32.90 -0.42
C LEU A 75 18.18 34.15 -1.14
N ASP A 76 19.02 35.17 -1.33
CA ASP A 76 18.64 36.39 -2.03
C ASP A 76 18.26 36.13 -3.50
N GLU A 77 18.91 35.17 -4.16
CA GLU A 77 18.59 34.77 -5.54
C GLU A 77 17.25 34.03 -5.60
N LEU A 78 16.99 33.14 -4.65
CA LEU A 78 15.73 32.40 -4.55
C LEU A 78 14.55 33.35 -4.26
N ILE A 79 14.73 34.31 -3.35
CA ILE A 79 13.69 35.27 -3.00
C ILE A 79 13.46 36.28 -4.14
N ALA A 80 14.50 36.66 -4.89
CA ALA A 80 14.40 37.61 -5.98
C ALA A 80 13.49 37.14 -7.14
N ASP A 81 13.28 35.83 -7.30
CA ASP A 81 12.42 35.31 -8.36
C ASP A 81 10.92 35.50 -8.08
N PHE A 82 10.49 35.78 -6.84
CA PHE A 82 9.10 36.06 -6.56
C PHE A 82 8.66 37.41 -7.15
N LYS A 83 8.07 37.37 -8.35
CA LYS A 83 7.60 38.54 -9.09
C LYS A 83 6.33 39.13 -8.48
N GLY A 84 6.23 40.45 -8.46
CA GLY A 84 5.00 41.18 -8.15
C GLY A 84 4.49 41.10 -6.70
N ASP A 85 3.47 41.92 -6.41
CA ASP A 85 2.72 41.90 -5.15
C ASP A 85 1.43 41.10 -5.32
N VAL A 86 1.13 40.30 -4.30
CA VAL A 86 -0.08 39.49 -4.27
C VAL A 86 -1.25 40.31 -3.73
N LYS A 87 -2.30 40.45 -4.53
CA LYS A 87 -3.63 40.82 -4.03
C LYS A 87 -4.42 39.55 -3.81
N THR A 88 -4.25 38.90 -2.66
CA THR A 88 -5.17 37.82 -2.29
C THR A 88 -6.57 38.42 -2.20
N PRO A 89 -7.56 37.89 -2.93
CA PRO A 89 -8.93 38.38 -2.82
C PRO A 89 -9.40 38.15 -1.39
N ARG A 90 -9.74 39.23 -0.68
CA ARG A 90 -10.31 39.12 0.66
C ARG A 90 -11.67 38.45 0.56
N SER A 91 -11.94 37.50 1.46
CA SER A 91 -13.26 36.91 1.59
C SER A 91 -14.30 38.01 1.88
N SER A 92 -15.52 37.82 1.37
CA SER A 92 -16.62 38.73 1.69
C SER A 92 -17.05 38.52 3.15
N LEU A 93 -17.47 39.59 3.83
CA LEU A 93 -18.00 39.48 5.20
C LEU A 93 -19.17 38.50 5.31
N ILE A 94 -19.98 38.37 4.26
CA ILE A 94 -21.10 37.43 4.20
C ILE A 94 -20.59 35.98 4.18
N TYR A 95 -19.54 35.71 3.40
CA TYR A 95 -18.90 34.40 3.36
C TYR A 95 -18.36 34.01 4.74
N ASP A 96 -17.58 34.91 5.36
CA ASP A 96 -17.00 34.69 6.69
C ASP A 96 -18.07 34.45 7.76
N LEU A 97 -19.16 35.22 7.74
CA LEU A 97 -20.28 35.04 8.66
C LEU A 97 -21.01 33.71 8.44
N THR A 98 -21.21 33.31 7.19
CA THR A 98 -21.88 32.04 6.88
C THR A 98 -21.00 30.85 7.30
N LEU A 99 -19.70 30.94 7.06
CA LEU A 99 -18.72 29.96 7.51
C LEU A 99 -18.72 29.85 9.04
N ALA A 100 -18.76 30.98 9.75
CA ALA A 100 -18.88 31.00 11.20
C ALA A 100 -20.16 30.30 11.68
N VAL A 101 -21.31 30.59 11.07
CA VAL A 101 -22.59 29.94 11.39
C VAL A 101 -22.51 28.43 11.19
N VAL A 102 -21.98 27.97 10.06
CA VAL A 102 -21.80 26.53 9.81
C VAL A 102 -20.89 25.90 10.85
N ALA A 103 -19.76 26.53 11.15
CA ALA A 103 -18.83 26.00 12.13
C ALA A 103 -19.46 25.90 13.54
N PHE A 104 -20.26 26.90 13.96
CA PHE A 104 -21.04 26.81 15.20
C PHE A 104 -22.13 25.74 15.14
N LEU A 105 -22.76 25.52 13.99
CA LEU A 105 -23.73 24.44 13.80
C LEU A 105 -23.05 23.06 13.96
N LEU A 106 -21.84 22.87 13.40
CA LEU A 106 -21.09 21.62 13.59
C LEU A 106 -20.77 21.39 15.07
N VAL A 107 -20.31 22.41 15.78
CA VAL A 107 -20.07 22.34 17.23
C VAL A 107 -21.37 22.01 17.97
N ALA A 108 -22.50 22.65 17.59
CA ALA A 108 -23.81 22.37 18.18
C ALA A 108 -24.27 20.93 17.91
N VAL A 109 -23.98 20.35 16.75
CA VAL A 109 -24.26 18.95 16.42
C VAL A 109 -23.43 18.00 17.30
N VAL A 110 -22.13 18.28 17.47
CA VAL A 110 -21.25 17.49 18.37
C VAL A 110 -21.68 17.60 19.83
N ILE A 111 -22.04 18.80 20.30
CA ILE A 111 -22.60 19.01 21.64
C ILE A 111 -23.96 18.30 21.77
N GLY A 112 -24.79 18.33 20.73
CA GLY A 112 -26.06 17.62 20.65
C GLY A 112 -25.87 16.11 20.82
N TYR A 113 -24.84 15.54 20.20
CA TYR A 113 -24.46 14.15 20.41
C TYR A 113 -24.10 13.89 21.88
N GLY A 114 -23.34 14.78 22.53
CA GLY A 114 -23.08 14.74 23.96
C GLY A 114 -24.35 14.77 24.82
N PHE A 115 -25.34 15.60 24.46
CA PHE A 115 -26.65 15.62 25.13
C PHE A 115 -27.44 14.33 24.94
N ILE A 116 -27.33 13.66 23.78
CA ILE A 116 -27.94 12.34 23.56
C ILE A 116 -27.33 11.33 24.55
N ILE A 117 -26.01 11.32 24.71
CA ILE A 117 -25.31 10.42 25.66
C ILE A 117 -25.79 10.68 27.09
N ILE A 118 -25.83 11.95 27.52
CA ILE A 118 -26.30 12.35 28.85
C ILE A 118 -27.77 11.98 29.03
N GLY A 119 -28.61 12.24 28.02
CA GLY A 119 -30.05 11.94 28.06
C GLY A 119 -30.33 10.45 28.23
N VAL A 120 -29.62 9.60 27.48
CA VAL A 120 -29.71 8.14 27.62
C VAL A 120 -29.24 7.69 29.01
N SER A 121 -28.14 8.27 29.51
CA SER A 121 -27.62 7.98 30.86
C SER A 121 -28.62 8.35 31.95
N LEU A 122 -29.21 9.54 31.87
CA LEU A 122 -30.21 10.03 32.83
C LEU A 122 -31.49 9.21 32.77
N LEU A 123 -31.96 8.85 31.58
CA LEU A 123 -33.11 7.97 31.40
C LEU A 123 -32.88 6.63 32.11
N GLY A 124 -31.68 6.06 31.98
CA GLY A 124 -31.24 4.87 32.72
C GLY A 124 -31.34 5.00 34.22
N ILE A 125 -30.82 6.10 34.77
CA ILE A 125 -30.84 6.39 36.21
C ILE A 125 -32.28 6.57 36.71
N ILE A 126 -33.13 7.29 35.97
CA ILE A 126 -34.55 7.50 36.31
C ILE A 126 -35.31 6.17 36.31
N ILE A 127 -35.11 5.35 35.27
CA ILE A 127 -35.70 4.00 35.18
C ILE A 127 -35.27 3.14 36.37
N SER A 128 -33.99 3.21 36.76
CA SER A 128 -33.46 2.52 37.94
C SER A 128 -34.16 2.97 39.23
N GLY A 129 -34.26 4.29 39.45
CA GLY A 129 -34.94 4.86 40.62
C GLY A 129 -36.42 4.45 40.70
N LEU A 130 -37.14 4.51 39.58
CA LEU A 130 -38.53 4.08 39.50
C LEU A 130 -38.69 2.58 39.80
N ALA A 131 -37.75 1.73 39.36
CA ALA A 131 -37.77 0.30 39.68
C ALA A 131 -37.68 0.05 41.21
N VAL A 132 -36.82 0.82 41.89
CA VAL A 132 -36.58 0.68 43.34
C VAL A 132 -37.77 1.16 44.16
N PHE A 133 -38.35 2.32 43.82
CA PHE A 133 -39.36 2.99 44.66
C PHE A 133 -40.83 2.72 44.28
N SER A 134 -41.11 2.06 43.15
CA SER A 134 -42.48 1.80 42.70
C SER A 134 -43.10 0.55 43.32
N SER A 135 -44.44 0.54 43.49
CA SER A 135 -45.22 -0.63 43.93
C SER A 135 -45.66 -1.52 42.75
N ILE A 136 -44.83 -1.61 41.71
CA ILE A 136 -45.14 -2.34 40.48
C ILE A 136 -44.81 -3.84 40.67
N ALA A 137 -45.45 -4.71 39.88
CA ALA A 137 -45.21 -6.14 39.84
C ALA A 137 -43.71 -6.50 39.76
N LEU A 138 -43.30 -7.53 40.50
CA LEU A 138 -41.89 -7.96 40.63
C LEU A 138 -41.19 -8.17 39.28
N ILE A 139 -41.90 -8.72 38.29
CA ILE A 139 -41.36 -8.96 36.94
C ILE A 139 -40.94 -7.64 36.27
N LEU A 140 -41.73 -6.57 36.41
CA LEU A 140 -41.41 -5.26 35.86
C LEU A 140 -40.23 -4.60 36.61
N LYS A 141 -40.12 -4.81 37.93
CA LYS A 141 -38.92 -4.36 38.68
C LYS A 141 -37.65 -5.02 38.18
N LEU A 142 -37.69 -6.33 37.91
CA LEU A 142 -36.55 -7.07 37.36
C LEU A 142 -36.19 -6.60 35.95
N ILE A 143 -37.17 -6.33 35.09
CA ILE A 143 -36.94 -5.76 33.75
C ILE A 143 -36.27 -4.38 33.86
N LEU A 144 -36.80 -3.47 34.68
CA LEU A 144 -36.27 -2.12 34.83
C LEU A 144 -34.87 -2.11 35.49
N ALA A 145 -34.60 -3.04 36.41
CA ALA A 145 -33.28 -3.22 37.03
C ALA A 145 -32.20 -3.66 36.04
N VAL A 146 -32.57 -4.32 34.93
CA VAL A 146 -31.66 -4.70 33.83
C VAL A 146 -31.52 -3.60 32.79
N VAL A 147 -32.58 -2.84 32.50
CA VAL A 147 -32.57 -1.75 31.51
C VAL A 147 -31.62 -0.61 31.92
N ALA A 148 -31.56 -0.30 33.22
CA ALA A 148 -30.71 0.76 33.75
C ALA A 148 -29.20 0.56 33.47
N PRO A 149 -28.55 -0.55 33.87
CA PRO A 149 -27.14 -0.78 33.58
C PRO A 149 -26.87 -0.90 32.07
N LEU A 150 -27.81 -1.43 31.29
CA LEU A 150 -27.69 -1.50 29.83
C LEU A 150 -27.64 -0.12 29.17
N SER A 151 -28.45 0.84 29.64
CA SER A 151 -28.43 2.21 29.11
C SER A 151 -27.14 2.98 29.47
N LEU A 152 -26.58 2.75 30.66
CA LEU A 152 -25.28 3.31 31.05
C LEU A 152 -24.14 2.69 30.24
N LEU A 153 -24.20 1.38 30.02
CA LEU A 153 -23.24 0.66 29.18
C LEU A 153 -23.29 1.12 27.72
N PHE A 154 -24.49 1.35 27.17
CA PHE A 154 -24.63 1.93 25.84
C PHE A 154 -24.06 3.35 25.77
N SER A 155 -24.30 4.17 26.80
CA SER A 155 -23.74 5.52 26.91
C SER A 155 -22.20 5.50 26.97
N PHE A 156 -21.60 4.51 27.65
CA PHE A 156 -20.16 4.30 27.64
C PHE A 156 -19.63 4.01 26.23
N PHE A 157 -20.27 3.14 25.46
CA PHE A 157 -19.85 2.87 24.07
C PHE A 157 -20.02 4.07 23.14
N MET A 158 -21.01 4.92 23.37
CA MET A 158 -21.13 6.20 22.65
C MET A 158 -20.07 7.22 23.08
N ALA A 159 -19.68 7.22 24.35
CA ALA A 159 -18.69 8.16 24.87
C ALA A 159 -17.26 7.76 24.50
N LYS A 160 -16.93 6.46 24.41
CA LYS A 160 -15.56 5.97 24.13
C LYS A 160 -14.99 6.56 22.84
N SER A 161 -15.82 6.68 21.80
CA SER A 161 -15.42 7.21 20.49
C SER A 161 -14.98 8.67 20.55
N LEU A 162 -15.41 9.43 21.58
CA LEU A 162 -15.02 10.83 21.78
C LEU A 162 -13.65 10.99 22.45
N PHE A 163 -13.05 9.90 22.95
CA PHE A 163 -11.75 9.91 23.63
C PHE A 163 -10.64 9.23 22.81
N TYR A 164 -10.87 8.95 21.53
CA TYR A 164 -9.84 8.45 20.63
C TYR A 164 -8.76 9.54 20.44
N LYS A 165 -7.49 9.16 20.63
CA LYS A 165 -6.35 10.06 20.48
C LYS A 165 -5.64 9.73 19.16
N ASP A 166 -5.34 10.76 18.37
CA ASP A 166 -4.47 10.63 17.20
C ASP A 166 -3.03 10.33 17.67
N ASP A 167 -2.44 9.23 17.21
CA ASP A 167 -1.02 8.89 17.41
C ASP A 167 -0.14 9.42 16.24
N GLU A 168 -0.71 10.17 15.29
CA GLU A 168 -0.02 10.78 14.12
C GLU A 168 1.13 11.75 14.48
N GLU A 169 1.22 12.18 15.75
CA GLU A 169 2.33 13.03 16.21
C GLU A 169 3.64 12.26 16.44
N ALA A 170 3.62 10.92 16.47
CA ALA A 170 4.78 10.11 16.84
C ALA A 170 5.87 10.02 15.75
N GLU A 171 5.56 10.36 14.50
CA GLU A 171 6.44 10.11 13.34
C GLU A 171 7.10 11.38 12.78
N ASN A 172 6.64 12.57 13.17
CA ASN A 172 7.14 13.83 12.62
C ASN A 172 8.48 14.24 13.25
N PHE A 173 9.49 14.50 12.40
CA PHE A 173 10.79 15.01 12.82
C PHE A 173 10.82 16.54 12.75
N TYR A 174 11.13 17.20 13.87
CA TYR A 174 11.23 18.67 13.96
C TYR A 174 12.65 19.16 13.76
N ILE A 175 12.81 20.22 12.95
CA ILE A 175 14.07 20.96 12.81
C ILE A 175 13.86 22.43 13.15
N SER A 176 14.78 22.99 13.95
CA SER A 176 14.75 24.41 14.28
C SER A 176 15.25 25.28 13.13
N GLU A 177 14.77 26.52 13.09
CA GLU A 177 15.19 27.56 12.13
C GLU A 177 16.72 27.73 12.05
N GLU A 178 17.43 27.53 13.17
CA GLU A 178 18.88 27.62 13.23
C GLU A 178 19.61 26.62 12.31
N HIS A 179 19.00 25.47 12.03
CA HIS A 179 19.60 24.42 11.21
C HIS A 179 19.31 24.60 9.72
N GLU A 180 18.13 25.11 9.36
CA GLU A 180 17.69 25.32 7.97
C GLU A 180 17.13 26.74 7.74
N PRO A 181 17.95 27.79 7.90
CA PRO A 181 17.48 29.18 7.81
C PRO A 181 17.00 29.56 6.41
N LYS A 182 17.61 28.99 5.35
CA LYS A 182 17.21 29.24 3.95
C LYS A 182 15.76 28.80 3.72
N LEU A 183 15.40 27.59 4.13
CA LEU A 183 14.04 27.05 4.05
C LEU A 183 13.04 27.93 4.82
N TYR A 184 13.33 28.26 6.08
CA TYR A 184 12.43 29.06 6.91
C TYR A 184 12.19 30.45 6.31
N ALA A 185 13.23 31.10 5.80
CA ALA A 185 13.10 32.39 5.12
C ALA A 185 12.27 32.28 3.83
N PHE A 186 12.51 31.25 3.02
CA PHE A 186 11.75 31.01 1.80
C PHE A 186 10.25 30.79 2.07
N ILE A 187 9.90 29.93 3.03
CA ILE A 187 8.52 29.71 3.46
C ILE A 187 7.91 30.98 4.07
N SER A 188 8.70 31.79 4.78
CA SER A 188 8.27 33.09 5.30
C SER A 188 7.86 34.05 4.17
N GLU A 189 8.57 34.05 3.04
CA GLU A 189 8.22 34.88 1.88
C GLU A 189 6.90 34.43 1.22
N ILE A 190 6.67 33.12 1.09
CA ILE A 190 5.38 32.58 0.64
C ILE A 190 4.26 33.03 1.58
N SER A 191 4.48 32.90 2.89
CA SER A 191 3.53 33.30 3.93
C SER A 191 3.16 34.79 3.84
N LYS A 192 4.17 35.67 3.72
CA LYS A 192 3.97 37.12 3.58
C LYS A 192 3.16 37.47 2.35
N LYS A 193 3.47 36.85 1.20
CA LYS A 193 2.74 37.07 -0.05
C LYS A 193 1.29 36.57 0.03
N LEU A 194 1.04 35.46 0.71
CA LEU A 194 -0.33 34.95 0.92
C LEU A 194 -1.11 35.69 2.01
N ASN A 195 -0.46 36.56 2.79
CA ASN A 195 -1.00 37.07 4.06
C ASN A 195 -1.41 35.95 5.03
N ALA A 196 -0.67 34.84 5.01
CA ALA A 196 -0.85 33.73 5.94
C ALA A 196 -0.03 33.93 7.23
N PRO A 197 -0.32 33.20 8.32
CA PRO A 197 0.58 33.10 9.46
C PRO A 197 1.92 32.49 9.04
N ILE A 198 3.02 33.01 9.59
CA ILE A 198 4.34 32.39 9.41
C ILE A 198 4.38 31.12 10.28
N PRO A 199 4.79 29.95 9.75
CA PRO A 199 4.93 28.75 10.55
C PRO A 199 5.92 28.98 11.69
N THR A 200 5.54 28.61 12.91
CA THR A 200 6.44 28.64 14.07
C THR A 200 7.37 27.44 14.10
N GLU A 201 6.97 26.34 13.47
CA GLU A 201 7.72 25.09 13.41
C GLU A 201 7.49 24.43 12.05
N ILE A 202 8.57 23.94 11.44
CA ILE A 202 8.54 23.11 10.24
C ILE A 202 8.93 21.69 10.64
N HIS A 203 8.05 20.74 10.32
CA HIS A 203 8.19 19.32 10.61
C HIS A 203 8.42 18.58 9.29
N PHE A 204 9.10 17.46 9.34
CA PHE A 204 9.36 16.60 8.19
C PHE A 204 8.73 15.23 8.40
N SER A 205 8.05 14.75 7.35
CA SER A 205 7.51 13.40 7.26
C SER A 205 8.19 12.62 6.13
N THR A 206 8.16 11.29 6.24
CA THR A 206 8.51 10.34 5.19
C THR A 206 7.42 10.17 4.13
N ASP A 207 6.22 10.73 4.34
CA ASP A 207 5.08 10.59 3.43
C ASP A 207 5.20 11.50 2.20
N ALA A 208 4.63 11.08 1.08
CA ALA A 208 4.54 11.88 -0.14
C ALA A 208 3.42 12.93 -0.08
N ASN A 209 3.35 13.69 1.02
CA ASN A 209 2.31 14.69 1.27
C ASN A 209 2.85 15.90 2.06
N ALA A 210 2.11 17.00 2.06
CA ALA A 210 2.36 18.15 2.92
C ALA A 210 1.05 18.58 3.58
N TYR A 211 1.14 19.17 4.77
CA TYR A 211 -0.02 19.74 5.43
C TYR A 211 0.36 20.87 6.38
N ALA A 212 -0.56 21.80 6.61
CA ALA A 212 -0.42 22.84 7.61
C ALA A 212 -1.55 22.77 8.66
N GLY A 213 -1.23 23.15 9.90
CA GLY A 213 -2.15 23.09 11.03
C GLY A 213 -1.81 24.05 12.16
N PHE A 214 -2.59 24.03 13.24
CA PHE A 214 -2.30 24.78 14.47
C PHE A 214 -1.83 23.84 15.58
N LYS A 215 -0.77 24.25 16.30
CA LYS A 215 -0.15 23.46 17.37
C LYS A 215 -1.10 23.13 18.52
N ASP A 216 -1.94 24.08 18.93
CA ASP A 216 -2.91 23.90 20.03
C ASP A 216 -4.30 23.43 19.51
N GLY A 217 -4.36 22.92 18.27
CA GLY A 217 -5.58 22.46 17.62
C GLY A 217 -6.68 23.54 17.58
N ILE A 218 -7.93 23.12 17.85
CA ILE A 218 -9.12 24.01 17.81
C ILE A 218 -9.03 25.10 18.89
N PHE A 219 -8.27 24.92 19.97
CA PHE A 219 -8.15 25.89 21.07
C PHE A 219 -7.15 27.03 20.81
N SER A 220 -6.50 27.04 19.64
CA SER A 220 -5.49 28.04 19.23
C SER A 220 -6.05 29.48 19.02
N PHE A 221 -7.27 29.79 19.45
CA PHE A 221 -7.96 31.08 19.24
C PHE A 221 -7.20 32.32 19.74
N HIS A 222 -6.25 32.17 20.67
CA HIS A 222 -5.52 33.27 21.32
C HIS A 222 -4.06 33.42 20.88
N LYS A 223 -3.40 32.37 20.35
CA LYS A 223 -2.03 32.42 19.81
C LYS A 223 -1.96 31.57 18.55
N THR A 224 -1.62 32.17 17.42
CA THR A 224 -1.59 31.52 16.10
C THR A 224 -0.24 30.86 15.89
N LYS A 225 -0.02 29.70 16.52
CA LYS A 225 1.18 28.89 16.29
C LYS A 225 0.90 27.89 15.17
N MET A 226 1.27 28.26 13.95
CA MET A 226 1.09 27.40 12.79
C MET A 226 2.27 26.42 12.69
N ILE A 227 1.97 25.17 12.40
CA ILE A 227 2.92 24.11 12.09
C ILE A 227 2.76 23.76 10.61
N LEU A 228 3.88 23.60 9.91
CA LEU A 228 3.92 23.12 8.54
C LEU A 228 4.67 21.79 8.53
N CYS A 229 4.02 20.73 8.06
CA CYS A 229 4.67 19.45 7.82
C CYS A 229 4.96 19.28 6.34
N ILE A 230 6.21 18.97 6.00
CA ILE A 230 6.70 18.80 4.64
C ILE A 230 7.13 17.36 4.47
N GLY A 231 6.48 16.65 3.56
CA GLY A 231 6.93 15.35 3.08
C GLY A 231 8.24 15.48 2.33
N LEU A 232 9.29 14.84 2.83
CA LEU A 232 10.60 14.81 2.17
C LEU A 232 10.56 14.21 0.75
N PRO A 233 9.68 13.24 0.40
CA PRO A 233 9.53 12.79 -0.99
C PRO A 233 9.14 13.91 -1.95
N LEU A 234 8.40 14.94 -1.49
CA LEU A 234 8.08 16.11 -2.32
C LEU A 234 9.33 16.94 -2.64
N VAL A 235 10.26 17.03 -1.69
CA VAL A 235 11.53 17.76 -1.87
C VAL A 235 12.43 17.04 -2.87
N TYR A 236 12.50 15.70 -2.80
CA TYR A 236 13.28 14.90 -3.75
C TYR A 236 12.61 14.77 -5.12
N GLY A 237 11.28 14.76 -5.17
CA GLY A 237 10.49 14.41 -6.36
C GLY A 237 10.02 15.58 -7.20
N LEU A 238 10.05 16.81 -6.66
CA LEU A 238 9.53 18.00 -7.33
C LEU A 238 10.62 19.06 -7.49
N ASN A 239 10.50 19.87 -8.55
CA ASN A 239 11.31 21.08 -8.68
C ASN A 239 10.79 22.20 -7.76
N LEU A 240 11.59 23.24 -7.58
CA LEU A 240 11.32 24.31 -6.63
C LEU A 240 10.04 25.09 -6.96
N LYS A 241 9.70 25.26 -8.24
CA LYS A 241 8.46 25.90 -8.68
C LYS A 241 7.23 25.08 -8.31
N GLN A 242 7.25 23.77 -8.56
CA GLN A 242 6.20 22.83 -8.17
C GLN A 242 6.03 22.81 -6.65
N PHE A 243 7.13 22.68 -5.93
CA PHE A 243 7.16 22.70 -4.47
C PHE A 243 6.57 23.99 -3.90
N THR A 244 6.98 25.15 -4.45
CA THR A 244 6.46 26.46 -4.04
C THR A 244 4.96 26.58 -4.25
N ALA A 245 4.45 26.08 -5.37
CA ALA A 245 3.02 26.08 -5.67
C ALA A 245 2.24 25.22 -4.66
N ILE A 246 2.73 24.01 -4.34
CA ILE A 246 2.10 23.14 -3.34
C ILE A 246 2.18 23.73 -1.93
N MET A 247 3.31 24.35 -1.54
CA MET A 247 3.37 25.08 -0.27
C MET A 247 2.37 26.24 -0.23
N ALA A 248 2.18 26.93 -1.36
CA ALA A 248 1.17 27.98 -1.47
C ALA A 248 -0.26 27.44 -1.36
N HIS A 249 -0.54 26.24 -1.87
CA HIS A 249 -1.81 25.53 -1.65
C HIS A 249 -2.06 25.31 -0.16
N GLU A 250 -1.13 24.63 0.53
CA GLU A 250 -1.28 24.24 1.93
C GLU A 250 -1.44 25.47 2.85
N MET A 251 -0.64 26.50 2.60
CA MET A 251 -0.70 27.77 3.34
C MET A 251 -1.89 28.63 2.90
N GLY A 252 -2.45 28.39 1.70
CA GLY A 252 -3.62 29.06 1.15
C GLY A 252 -4.86 28.89 2.03
N HIS A 253 -5.01 27.71 2.66
CA HIS A 253 -6.05 27.47 3.68
C HIS A 253 -5.96 28.43 4.87
N PHE A 254 -4.79 29.04 5.09
CA PHE A 254 -4.50 29.97 6.18
C PHE A 254 -4.36 31.42 5.73
N SER A 255 -4.78 31.78 4.52
CA SER A 255 -4.68 33.16 4.01
C SER A 255 -5.84 34.08 4.46
N GLN A 256 -6.98 33.50 4.86
CA GLN A 256 -8.24 34.24 5.08
C GLN A 256 -8.48 34.62 6.55
N GLY A 257 -7.62 35.41 7.18
CA GLY A 257 -7.82 36.07 8.50
C GLY A 257 -8.88 35.49 9.46
N PHE A 258 -10.11 36.04 9.41
CA PHE A 258 -11.23 35.64 10.30
C PHE A 258 -11.92 34.33 9.86
N GLY A 259 -12.17 34.14 8.55
CA GLY A 259 -12.75 32.91 8.00
C GLY A 259 -11.87 31.66 8.23
N MET A 260 -10.55 31.81 8.15
CA MET A 260 -9.54 30.77 8.36
C MET A 260 -9.80 29.92 9.61
N ARG A 261 -10.18 30.54 10.73
CA ARG A 261 -10.39 29.81 12.00
C ARG A 261 -11.59 28.88 11.93
N PHE A 262 -12.68 29.35 11.32
CA PHE A 262 -13.89 28.57 11.14
C PHE A 262 -13.69 27.48 10.10
N SER A 263 -12.97 27.79 9.01
CA SER A 263 -12.48 26.83 8.02
C SER A 263 -11.68 25.70 8.65
N TYR A 264 -10.68 26.03 9.48
CA TYR A 264 -9.89 25.05 10.21
C TYR A 264 -10.74 24.20 11.16
N MET A 265 -11.65 24.84 11.91
CA MET A 265 -12.55 24.14 12.83
C MET A 265 -13.48 23.17 12.09
N ILE A 266 -14.06 23.58 10.96
CA ILE A 266 -14.90 22.73 10.11
C ILE A 266 -14.11 21.52 9.64
N ARG A 267 -12.92 21.72 9.03
CA ARG A 267 -12.07 20.62 8.55
C ARG A 267 -11.70 19.68 9.70
N ARG A 268 -11.25 20.21 10.84
CA ARG A 268 -10.83 19.38 11.97
C ARG A 268 -11.98 18.58 12.58
N ILE A 269 -13.17 19.19 12.74
CA ILE A 269 -14.35 18.47 13.25
C ILE A 269 -14.79 17.39 12.26
N THR A 270 -14.91 17.72 10.97
CA THR A 270 -15.35 16.77 9.95
C THR A 270 -14.37 15.61 9.82
N HIS A 271 -13.07 15.89 9.76
CA HIS A 271 -12.02 14.86 9.70
C HIS A 271 -12.01 13.98 10.96
N TYR A 272 -12.09 14.59 12.15
CA TYR A 272 -12.19 13.86 13.42
C TYR A 272 -13.41 12.93 13.46
N LEU A 273 -14.59 13.42 13.08
CA LEU A 273 -15.82 12.61 13.04
C LEU A 273 -15.73 11.45 12.05
N MET A 274 -15.19 11.70 10.84
CA MET A 274 -14.96 10.63 9.86
C MET A 274 -14.03 9.56 10.45
N ARG A 275 -12.93 9.97 11.09
CA ARG A 275 -11.96 9.05 11.68
C ARG A 275 -12.60 8.19 12.78
N ILE A 276 -13.28 8.78 13.75
CA ILE A 276 -13.88 8.01 14.87
C ILE A 276 -15.04 7.09 14.42
N VAL A 277 -15.70 7.39 13.29
CA VAL A 277 -16.75 6.52 12.72
C VAL A 277 -16.14 5.27 12.08
N TYR A 278 -15.09 5.46 11.27
CA TYR A 278 -14.52 4.39 10.44
C TYR A 278 -13.37 3.64 11.11
N ALA A 279 -12.68 4.24 12.08
CA ALA A 279 -11.62 3.57 12.83
C ALA A 279 -12.16 2.40 13.65
N ARG A 280 -11.41 1.29 13.69
CA ARG A 280 -11.61 0.19 14.63
C ARG A 280 -10.80 0.46 15.88
N ASP A 281 -11.34 0.09 17.05
CA ASP A 281 -10.61 0.23 18.30
C ASP A 281 -10.46 -1.10 19.04
N PHE A 282 -9.68 -1.07 20.11
CA PHE A 282 -9.34 -2.24 20.90
C PHE A 282 -10.55 -2.99 21.48
N PHE A 283 -11.66 -2.30 21.78
CA PHE A 283 -12.87 -2.96 22.27
C PHE A 283 -13.62 -3.66 21.15
N ASP A 284 -13.64 -3.05 19.96
CA ASP A 284 -14.16 -3.67 18.75
C ASP A 284 -13.43 -4.98 18.46
N ALA A 285 -12.09 -4.95 18.51
CA ALA A 285 -11.27 -6.15 18.49
C ALA A 285 -11.74 -7.10 19.60
N LYS A 286 -11.55 -6.78 20.89
CA LYS A 286 -11.91 -7.66 22.04
C LYS A 286 -13.28 -8.33 22.01
N LEU A 287 -14.30 -7.62 21.56
CA LEU A 287 -15.66 -8.19 21.46
C LEU A 287 -15.80 -9.17 20.31
N ALA A 288 -15.07 -8.97 19.20
CA ALA A 288 -15.00 -9.90 18.09
C ALA A 288 -14.53 -11.27 18.60
N ALA A 289 -13.29 -11.50 19.03
CA ALA A 289 -12.83 -12.84 19.49
C ALA A 289 -13.53 -13.37 20.74
N ALA A 290 -14.13 -12.52 21.58
CA ALA A 290 -14.99 -13.02 22.65
C ALA A 290 -16.19 -13.78 22.08
N ALA A 291 -16.79 -13.30 20.98
CA ALA A 291 -17.90 -13.97 20.29
C ALA A 291 -17.49 -15.32 19.68
N GLU A 292 -16.19 -15.63 19.72
CA GLU A 292 -15.56 -16.69 18.96
C GLU A 292 -15.02 -17.83 19.77
N THR A 293 -14.71 -17.48 20.99
CA THR A 293 -14.21 -18.42 21.94
C THR A 293 -15.35 -19.37 22.32
N LYS A 294 -15.32 -20.61 21.79
CA LYS A 294 -16.34 -21.65 22.10
C LYS A 294 -16.47 -21.90 23.61
N ALA A 295 -15.40 -21.69 24.39
CA ALA A 295 -15.44 -21.78 25.85
C ALA A 295 -16.34 -20.72 26.52
N LEU A 296 -16.66 -19.63 25.81
CA LEU A 296 -17.54 -18.55 26.27
C LEU A 296 -18.98 -18.69 25.75
N PHE A 297 -19.39 -19.85 25.24
CA PHE A 297 -20.73 -20.02 24.62
C PHE A 297 -21.89 -19.61 25.53
N LEU A 298 -21.77 -19.81 26.85
CA LEU A 298 -22.76 -19.39 27.85
C LEU A 298 -22.94 -17.86 27.92
N PHE A 299 -21.93 -17.11 27.49
CA PHE A 299 -21.91 -15.64 27.48
C PHE A 299 -22.18 -15.03 26.09
N TRP A 300 -22.32 -15.83 25.03
CA TRP A 300 -22.62 -15.35 23.67
C TRP A 300 -23.80 -14.38 23.58
N PRO A 301 -24.95 -14.61 24.25
CA PRO A 301 -26.06 -13.66 24.21
C PRO A 301 -25.65 -12.26 24.68
N ILE A 302 -24.79 -12.18 25.70
CA ILE A 302 -24.26 -10.93 26.23
C ILE A 302 -23.28 -10.31 25.25
N ILE A 303 -22.35 -11.10 24.72
CA ILE A 303 -21.32 -10.63 23.78
C ILE A 303 -21.96 -10.07 22.50
N TYR A 304 -22.93 -10.79 21.89
CA TYR A 304 -23.65 -10.28 20.73
C TYR A 304 -24.50 -9.04 21.03
N ALA A 305 -25.01 -8.89 22.26
CA ALA A 305 -25.66 -7.65 22.68
C ALA A 305 -24.68 -6.48 22.75
N LEU A 306 -23.44 -6.70 23.23
CA LEU A 306 -22.38 -5.68 23.23
C LEU A 306 -21.95 -5.30 21.82
N ILE A 307 -21.75 -6.27 20.93
CA ILE A 307 -21.46 -6.03 19.50
C ILE A 307 -22.57 -5.19 18.87
N PHE A 308 -23.83 -5.53 19.13
CA PHE A 308 -24.96 -4.74 18.65
C PHE A 308 -24.95 -3.31 19.19
N TYR A 309 -24.57 -3.09 20.46
CA TYR A 309 -24.44 -1.75 21.05
C TYR A 309 -23.33 -0.94 20.38
N VAL A 310 -22.17 -1.54 20.13
CA VAL A 310 -21.09 -0.89 19.41
C VAL A 310 -21.52 -0.53 17.98
N TRP A 311 -22.12 -1.47 17.25
CA TRP A 311 -22.68 -1.21 15.92
C TRP A 311 -23.70 -0.08 15.92
N LEU A 312 -24.66 -0.10 16.86
CA LEU A 312 -25.71 0.92 16.95
C LEU A 312 -25.12 2.29 17.28
N SER A 313 -24.17 2.34 18.22
CA SER A 313 -23.47 3.58 18.57
C SER A 313 -22.73 4.18 17.37
N ARG A 314 -22.05 3.34 16.57
CA ARG A 314 -21.39 3.74 15.32
C ARG A 314 -22.39 4.23 14.28
N LYS A 315 -23.56 3.60 14.13
CA LYS A 315 -24.60 4.07 13.19
C LYS A 315 -25.20 5.42 13.58
N ILE A 316 -25.37 5.67 14.89
CA ILE A 316 -25.79 7.00 15.36
C ILE A 316 -24.69 8.02 15.07
N LEU A 317 -23.43 7.70 15.37
CA LEU A 317 -22.30 8.59 15.12
C LEU A 317 -22.07 8.84 13.63
N GLU A 318 -22.26 7.83 12.79
CA GLU A 318 -22.23 7.95 11.32
C GLU A 318 -23.32 8.90 10.83
N GLY A 319 -24.55 8.81 11.38
CA GLY A 319 -25.61 9.77 11.08
C GLY A 319 -25.25 11.21 11.47
N VAL A 320 -24.61 11.40 12.63
CA VAL A 320 -24.08 12.69 13.08
C VAL A 320 -22.98 13.18 12.14
N CYS A 321 -22.08 12.31 11.71
CA CYS A 321 -21.01 12.61 10.78
C CYS A 321 -21.56 13.03 9.40
N TYR A 322 -22.50 12.28 8.84
CA TYR A 322 -23.16 12.66 7.58
C TYR A 322 -23.86 14.01 7.68
N LEU A 323 -24.52 14.31 8.81
CA LEU A 323 -25.11 15.62 9.02
C LEU A 323 -24.05 16.72 8.99
N CYS A 324 -22.91 16.54 9.67
CA CYS A 324 -21.80 17.47 9.64
C CYS A 324 -21.19 17.64 8.23
N VAL A 325 -21.00 16.54 7.50
CA VAL A 325 -20.50 16.57 6.11
C VAL A 325 -21.47 17.35 5.22
N ILE A 326 -22.77 17.05 5.27
CA ILE A 326 -23.78 17.75 4.45
C ILE A 326 -23.80 19.26 4.75
N LEU A 327 -23.72 19.64 6.02
CA LEU A 327 -23.70 21.05 6.43
C LEU A 327 -22.44 21.80 5.99
N SER A 328 -21.31 21.09 5.82
CA SER A 328 -20.00 21.69 5.50
C SER A 328 -19.55 21.51 4.05
N LEU A 329 -20.21 20.63 3.28
CA LEU A 329 -19.77 20.16 1.95
C LEU A 329 -19.44 21.29 0.97
N TYR A 330 -20.31 22.30 0.89
CA TYR A 330 -20.09 23.45 0.02
C TYR A 330 -18.82 24.21 0.41
N PHE A 331 -18.61 24.40 1.72
CA PHE A 331 -17.47 25.15 2.25
C PHE A 331 -16.17 24.38 2.11
N THR A 332 -16.15 23.07 2.38
CA THR A 332 -14.93 22.27 2.18
C THR A 332 -14.48 22.32 0.73
N ARG A 333 -15.39 22.18 -0.23
CA ARG A 333 -15.08 22.30 -1.67
C ARG A 333 -14.61 23.70 -2.06
N GLN A 334 -15.29 24.74 -1.57
CA GLN A 334 -14.90 26.11 -1.86
C GLN A 334 -13.51 26.45 -1.32
N MET A 335 -13.16 25.92 -0.14
CA MET A 335 -11.85 26.09 0.45
C MET A 335 -10.73 25.44 -0.36
N GLU A 336 -10.99 24.29 -0.98
CA GLU A 336 -10.04 23.67 -1.92
C GLU A 336 -9.83 24.56 -3.14
N TYR A 337 -10.90 25.06 -3.77
CA TYR A 337 -10.75 26.00 -4.90
C TYR A 337 -10.03 27.30 -4.53
N ASP A 338 -10.18 27.77 -3.29
CA ASP A 338 -9.48 28.95 -2.80
C ASP A 338 -7.99 28.66 -2.53
N ALA A 339 -7.64 27.45 -2.08
CA ALA A 339 -6.26 27.00 -1.98
C ALA A 339 -5.63 26.76 -3.36
N ASP A 340 -6.37 26.19 -4.31
CA ASP A 340 -5.94 26.02 -5.71
C ASP A 340 -5.60 27.35 -6.38
N LYS A 341 -6.33 28.43 -6.05
CA LYS A 341 -5.98 29.78 -6.52
C LYS A 341 -4.61 30.23 -6.00
N ALA A 342 -4.26 29.88 -4.76
CA ALA A 342 -2.95 30.20 -4.21
C ALA A 342 -1.84 29.42 -4.94
N GLU A 343 -2.06 28.12 -5.19
CA GLU A 343 -1.17 27.30 -6.00
C GLU A 343 -0.95 27.89 -7.40
N VAL A 344 -2.04 28.17 -8.11
CA VAL A 344 -2.04 28.72 -9.47
C VAL A 344 -1.40 30.11 -9.52
N LEU A 345 -1.62 30.94 -8.50
CA LEU A 345 -1.01 32.25 -8.41
C LEU A 345 0.53 32.13 -8.35
N PHE A 346 1.06 31.15 -7.60
CA PHE A 346 2.51 31.00 -7.46
C PHE A 346 3.14 30.22 -8.62
N GLY A 347 2.58 29.07 -8.99
CA GLY A 347 3.15 28.16 -9.99
C GLY A 347 2.65 28.36 -11.42
N GLY A 348 1.53 29.06 -11.61
CA GLY A 348 0.85 29.24 -12.89
C GLY A 348 -0.23 28.19 -13.16
N SER A 349 -1.20 28.55 -14.01
CA SER A 349 -2.35 27.70 -14.34
C SER A 349 -1.96 26.39 -15.02
N GLU A 350 -0.95 26.41 -15.89
CA GLU A 350 -0.50 25.23 -16.65
C GLU A 350 0.23 24.21 -15.77
N LEU A 351 0.81 24.64 -14.63
CA LEU A 351 1.54 23.75 -13.72
C LEU A 351 0.61 22.87 -12.88
N PHE A 352 -0.62 23.33 -12.63
CA PHE A 352 -1.55 22.69 -11.70
C PHE A 352 -1.85 21.23 -12.06
N GLU A 353 -2.16 20.95 -13.34
CA GLU A 353 -2.41 19.57 -13.80
C GLU A 353 -1.19 18.68 -13.58
N LYS A 354 0.01 19.20 -13.85
CA LYS A 354 1.26 18.47 -13.62
C LYS A 354 1.47 18.15 -12.13
N ASN A 355 1.20 19.10 -11.24
CA ASN A 355 1.29 18.88 -9.79
C ASN A 355 0.31 17.79 -9.31
N CYS A 356 -0.96 17.84 -9.75
CA CYS A 356 -1.94 16.80 -9.43
C CYS A 356 -1.44 15.41 -9.87
N TYR A 357 -0.88 15.32 -11.09
CA TYR A 357 -0.33 14.08 -11.61
C TYR A 357 0.89 13.61 -10.82
N ASP A 358 1.89 14.46 -10.61
CA ASP A 358 3.13 14.12 -9.92
C ASP A 358 2.88 13.71 -8.47
N LEU A 359 1.94 14.36 -7.76
CA LEU A 359 1.53 13.96 -6.41
C LEU A 359 0.94 12.55 -6.37
N LYS A 360 0.05 12.18 -7.31
CA LYS A 360 -0.48 10.81 -7.39
C LYS A 360 0.60 9.79 -7.72
N ILE A 361 1.53 10.14 -8.61
CA ILE A 361 2.67 9.29 -8.95
C ILE A 361 3.58 9.08 -7.74
N LEU A 362 3.88 10.12 -6.96
CA LEU A 362 4.71 10.01 -5.75
C LEU A 362 4.02 9.17 -4.67
N ASN A 363 2.70 9.31 -4.49
CA ASN A 363 1.94 8.45 -3.58
C ASN A 363 1.96 6.98 -4.03
N LEU A 364 1.78 6.70 -5.32
CA LEU A 364 1.91 5.35 -5.86
C LEU A 364 3.33 4.80 -5.67
N ALA A 365 4.35 5.61 -5.94
CA ALA A 365 5.75 5.25 -5.73
C ALA A 365 6.06 4.96 -4.25
N SER A 366 5.36 5.63 -3.32
CA SER A 366 5.45 5.35 -1.89
C SER A 366 5.01 3.91 -1.58
N SER A 367 3.88 3.48 -2.14
CA SER A 367 3.42 2.09 -1.98
C SER A 367 4.42 1.07 -2.55
N PHE A 368 5.07 1.39 -3.69
CA PHE A 368 6.15 0.56 -4.23
C PHE A 368 7.39 0.54 -3.32
N ALA A 369 7.74 1.66 -2.69
CA ALA A 369 8.86 1.75 -1.74
C ALA A 369 8.62 0.95 -0.47
N VAL A 370 7.41 1.00 0.10
CA VAL A 370 7.01 0.15 1.24
C VAL A 370 7.15 -1.32 0.87
N SER A 371 6.65 -1.73 -0.30
CA SER A 371 6.81 -3.09 -0.82
C SER A 371 8.29 -3.47 -1.01
N SER A 372 9.11 -2.55 -1.51
CA SER A 372 10.55 -2.72 -1.67
C SER A 372 11.26 -2.94 -0.32
N CYS A 373 10.89 -2.18 0.71
CA CYS A 373 11.37 -2.34 2.07
C CYS A 373 10.94 -3.68 2.66
N ARG A 374 9.68 -4.09 2.48
CA ARG A 374 9.17 -5.40 2.95
C ARG A 374 9.89 -6.57 2.28
N ASN A 375 10.22 -6.44 1.00
CA ASN A 375 11.01 -7.46 0.29
C ASN A 375 12.48 -7.46 0.73
N SER A 376 13.09 -6.28 0.93
CA SER A 376 14.51 -6.16 1.29
C SER A 376 14.79 -6.46 2.76
N SER A 377 13.83 -6.21 3.66
CA SER A 377 13.94 -6.56 5.08
C SER A 377 14.10 -8.07 5.26
N SER A 378 13.57 -8.86 4.33
CA SER A 378 13.78 -10.30 4.28
C SER A 378 15.25 -10.70 4.10
N ASP A 379 16.06 -9.88 3.40
CA ASP A 379 17.51 -9.98 3.28
C ASP A 379 18.27 -9.21 4.39
N MET A 380 17.57 -8.76 5.45
CA MET A 380 18.09 -7.87 6.49
C MET A 380 18.68 -6.57 5.93
N LYS A 381 18.09 -6.03 4.86
CA LYS A 381 18.49 -4.76 4.25
C LYS A 381 17.33 -3.77 4.27
N LEU A 382 17.61 -2.51 4.58
CA LEU A 382 16.65 -1.41 4.46
C LEU A 382 17.29 -0.20 3.79
N GLY A 383 16.51 0.60 3.08
CA GLY A 383 17.01 1.83 2.47
C GLY A 383 17.39 2.84 3.54
N ARG A 384 18.62 3.37 3.50
CA ARG A 384 19.09 4.38 4.46
C ARG A 384 18.34 5.72 4.36
N ASN A 385 17.71 5.97 3.22
CA ASN A 385 16.95 7.19 2.93
C ASN A 385 15.65 6.78 2.23
N PHE A 386 14.60 6.59 3.02
CA PHE A 386 13.30 6.14 2.54
C PHE A 386 12.62 7.16 1.62
N PRO A 387 12.63 8.49 1.90
CA PRO A 387 12.11 9.48 0.97
C PRO A 387 12.75 9.45 -0.42
N ARG A 388 14.06 9.26 -0.50
CA ARG A 388 14.76 9.08 -1.78
C ARG A 388 14.36 7.76 -2.46
N LEU A 389 14.22 6.69 -1.68
CA LEU A 389 13.74 5.39 -2.18
C LEU A 389 12.35 5.51 -2.83
N ILE A 390 11.44 6.32 -2.28
CA ILE A 390 10.13 6.62 -2.90
C ILE A 390 10.31 7.19 -4.30
N VAL A 391 11.14 8.23 -4.44
CA VAL A 391 11.34 8.90 -5.74
C VAL A 391 12.00 7.97 -6.76
N VAL A 392 12.99 7.18 -6.36
CA VAL A 392 13.64 6.22 -7.27
C VAL A 392 12.67 5.10 -7.69
N ASN A 393 11.76 4.67 -6.82
CA ASN A 393 10.77 3.65 -7.18
C ASN A 393 9.72 4.11 -8.21
N ARG A 394 9.70 5.39 -8.62
CA ARG A 394 8.90 5.83 -9.77
C ARG A 394 9.24 5.07 -11.05
N ILE A 395 10.49 4.61 -11.21
CA ILE A 395 10.92 3.85 -12.39
C ILE A 395 10.22 2.49 -12.51
N LEU A 396 9.71 1.96 -11.40
CA LEU A 396 8.99 0.68 -11.37
C LEU A 396 7.52 0.84 -11.75
N ILE A 397 7.03 2.07 -11.85
CA ILE A 397 5.66 2.34 -12.25
C ILE A 397 5.53 2.13 -13.76
N LYS A 398 4.90 1.01 -14.13
CA LYS A 398 4.60 0.67 -15.52
C LYS A 398 3.74 1.73 -16.21
N HIS A 399 3.91 1.88 -17.52
CA HIS A 399 3.15 2.81 -18.37
C HIS A 399 1.62 2.68 -18.16
N LYS A 400 1.10 1.44 -18.08
CA LYS A 400 -0.32 1.16 -17.82
C LYS A 400 -0.83 1.85 -16.53
N HIS A 401 -0.07 1.84 -15.44
CA HIS A 401 -0.48 2.49 -14.20
C HIS A 401 -0.48 4.02 -14.33
N LYS A 402 0.47 4.58 -15.09
CA LYS A 402 0.52 6.01 -15.39
C LYS A 402 -0.69 6.45 -16.22
N GLU A 403 -1.08 5.65 -17.22
CA GLU A 403 -2.29 5.91 -18.02
C GLU A 403 -3.56 5.78 -17.20
N MET A 404 -3.66 4.79 -16.30
CA MET A 404 -4.79 4.68 -15.38
C MET A 404 -4.94 5.93 -14.51
N ILE A 405 -3.84 6.48 -13.97
CA ILE A 405 -3.87 7.74 -13.21
C ILE A 405 -4.32 8.90 -14.09
N ARG A 406 -3.80 9.02 -15.33
CA ARG A 406 -4.21 10.06 -16.28
C ARG A 406 -5.70 9.96 -16.62
N GLN A 407 -6.20 8.75 -16.80
CA GLN A 407 -7.60 8.48 -17.08
C GLN A 407 -8.49 8.83 -15.86
N GLU A 408 -8.09 8.41 -14.66
CA GLU A 408 -8.76 8.75 -13.41
C GLU A 408 -8.89 10.27 -13.22
N ILE A 409 -7.80 11.02 -13.45
CA ILE A 409 -7.81 12.49 -13.39
C ILE A 409 -8.83 13.08 -14.37
N LYS A 410 -8.92 12.55 -15.60
CA LYS A 410 -9.82 13.07 -16.65
C LYS A 410 -11.29 12.67 -16.47
N GLU A 411 -11.53 11.48 -15.94
CA GLU A 411 -12.86 10.88 -15.86
C GLU A 411 -13.54 11.08 -14.50
N SER A 412 -12.78 11.36 -13.44
CA SER A 412 -13.32 11.58 -12.10
C SER A 412 -14.36 12.69 -12.04
N GLU A 413 -15.49 12.39 -11.41
CA GLU A 413 -16.59 13.32 -11.17
C GLU A 413 -16.75 13.56 -9.67
N THR A 414 -17.01 14.81 -9.29
CA THR A 414 -17.31 15.16 -7.90
C THR A 414 -18.62 14.49 -7.45
N GLY A 415 -18.52 13.52 -6.54
CA GLY A 415 -19.65 12.81 -5.96
C GLY A 415 -20.52 13.69 -5.05
N ARG A 416 -21.67 13.14 -4.61
CA ARG A 416 -22.63 13.90 -3.79
C ARG A 416 -22.17 14.16 -2.35
N PHE A 417 -21.27 13.36 -1.83
CA PHE A 417 -20.79 13.46 -0.44
C PHE A 417 -19.28 13.67 -0.35
N ASP A 418 -18.60 13.89 -1.48
CA ASP A 418 -17.17 14.09 -1.55
C ASP A 418 -16.80 15.45 -0.97
N THR A 419 -15.93 15.46 0.05
CA THR A 419 -15.53 16.70 0.74
C THR A 419 -14.61 17.57 -0.11
N HIS A 420 -13.94 16.96 -1.09
CA HIS A 420 -13.08 17.62 -2.07
C HIS A 420 -13.73 17.53 -3.46
N PRO A 421 -13.55 18.54 -4.34
CA PRO A 421 -13.87 18.41 -5.75
C PRO A 421 -12.95 17.40 -6.43
N SER A 422 -13.39 16.80 -7.54
CA SER A 422 -12.54 15.93 -8.35
C SER A 422 -11.37 16.69 -8.97
N ASP A 423 -10.28 15.99 -9.25
CA ASP A 423 -9.09 16.59 -9.88
C ASP A 423 -9.44 17.24 -11.21
N LYS A 424 -10.35 16.63 -11.98
CA LYS A 424 -10.91 17.21 -13.20
C LYS A 424 -11.48 18.62 -12.98
N ASP A 425 -12.35 18.79 -11.99
CA ASP A 425 -13.01 20.06 -11.71
C ASP A 425 -11.99 21.10 -11.22
N ARG A 426 -11.03 20.67 -10.38
CA ARG A 426 -9.95 21.52 -9.88
C ARG A 426 -9.03 22.00 -11.00
N ILE A 427 -8.62 21.11 -11.91
CA ILE A 427 -7.79 21.43 -13.08
C ILE A 427 -8.53 22.39 -14.02
N GLN A 428 -9.80 22.14 -14.31
CA GLN A 428 -10.61 23.05 -15.14
C GLN A 428 -10.72 24.45 -14.52
N HIS A 429 -10.95 24.52 -13.21
CA HIS A 429 -10.97 25.77 -12.48
C HIS A 429 -9.60 26.47 -12.52
N ALA A 430 -8.51 25.76 -12.25
CA ALA A 430 -7.14 26.28 -12.28
C ALA A 430 -6.76 26.85 -13.66
N LEU A 431 -7.08 26.13 -14.74
CA LEU A 431 -6.84 26.58 -16.12
C LEU A 431 -7.68 27.80 -16.49
N SER A 432 -8.88 27.95 -15.90
CA SER A 432 -9.74 29.11 -16.16
C SER A 432 -9.19 30.43 -15.62
N LEU A 433 -8.30 30.37 -14.61
CA LEU A 433 -7.69 31.54 -13.98
C LEU A 433 -6.64 32.22 -14.88
N LYS A 434 -5.98 31.45 -15.75
CA LYS A 434 -4.99 31.94 -16.74
C LYS A 434 -3.84 32.75 -16.13
N GLU A 435 -3.37 32.33 -14.96
CA GLU A 435 -2.24 32.96 -14.28
C GLU A 435 -0.91 32.40 -14.80
N GLN A 436 0.10 33.26 -14.89
CA GLN A 436 1.45 32.87 -15.34
C GLN A 436 2.32 32.27 -14.22
N GLY A 437 1.97 32.54 -12.95
CA GLY A 437 2.79 32.20 -11.80
C GLY A 437 3.73 33.33 -11.38
N LEU A 438 3.79 33.61 -10.08
CA LEU A 438 4.73 34.59 -9.49
C LEU A 438 6.14 34.04 -9.35
N PHE A 439 6.28 32.72 -9.31
CA PHE A 439 7.56 32.03 -9.14
C PHE A 439 7.82 31.17 -10.37
N THR A 440 9.06 31.24 -10.88
CA THR A 440 9.45 30.70 -12.18
C THR A 440 10.71 29.83 -12.17
N LEU A 441 11.50 29.81 -11.08
CA LEU A 441 12.70 28.98 -10.99
C LEU A 441 12.37 27.47 -10.96
N GLU A 442 12.78 26.76 -12.01
CA GLU A 442 12.63 25.31 -12.15
C GLU A 442 13.93 24.58 -11.79
N ILE A 443 14.47 24.91 -10.61
CA ILE A 443 15.68 24.30 -10.05
C ILE A 443 15.32 23.19 -9.04
N PRO A 444 16.27 22.37 -8.59
CA PRO A 444 16.00 21.32 -7.60
C PRO A 444 15.56 21.90 -6.25
N THR A 445 14.50 21.37 -5.64
CA THR A 445 14.04 21.84 -4.32
C THR A 445 15.09 21.63 -3.22
N LYS A 446 16.02 20.68 -3.41
CA LYS A 446 17.20 20.49 -2.54
C LYS A 446 18.01 21.77 -2.32
N ALA A 447 17.96 22.74 -3.24
CA ALA A 447 18.61 24.04 -3.09
C ALA A 447 18.16 24.84 -1.84
N LEU A 448 17.00 24.52 -1.26
CA LEU A 448 16.52 25.14 -0.01
C LEU A 448 17.18 24.60 1.25
N PHE A 449 17.94 23.50 1.15
CA PHE A 449 18.42 22.72 2.29
C PHE A 449 19.95 22.74 2.36
N ASN A 450 20.48 22.91 3.56
CA ASN A 450 21.91 22.78 3.82
C ASN A 450 22.35 21.31 3.79
N ASN A 451 21.55 20.40 4.37
CA ASN A 451 21.86 18.97 4.38
C ASN A 451 20.61 18.08 4.35
N LEU A 452 19.93 18.08 3.19
CA LEU A 452 18.72 17.29 2.97
C LEU A 452 18.92 15.79 3.26
N ASP A 453 20.05 15.21 2.84
CA ASP A 453 20.28 13.78 2.98
C ASP A 453 20.41 13.35 4.44
N LYS A 454 20.99 14.19 5.31
CA LYS A 454 21.04 13.92 6.75
C LYS A 454 19.65 14.00 7.38
N ILE A 455 18.86 15.01 7.02
CA ILE A 455 17.47 15.18 7.48
C ILE A 455 16.63 13.96 7.11
N ALA A 456 16.74 13.52 5.85
CA ALA A 456 16.00 12.37 5.36
C ALA A 456 16.43 11.06 6.01
N GLN A 457 17.72 10.90 6.31
CA GLN A 457 18.21 9.74 7.08
C GLN A 457 17.68 9.73 8.51
N GLU A 458 17.67 10.87 9.20
CA GLU A 458 17.12 10.98 10.57
C GLU A 458 15.61 10.71 10.60
N ALA A 459 14.85 11.29 9.66
CA ALA A 459 13.42 10.99 9.51
C ALA A 459 13.17 9.50 9.19
N THR A 460 13.99 8.91 8.31
CA THR A 460 13.91 7.47 7.97
C THR A 460 14.16 6.58 9.19
N LEU A 461 15.13 6.93 10.04
CA LEU A 461 15.41 6.17 11.25
C LEU A 461 14.26 6.25 12.24
N ASN A 462 13.65 7.42 12.44
CA ASN A 462 12.48 7.56 13.31
C ASN A 462 11.30 6.74 12.78
N PHE A 463 11.04 6.81 11.48
CA PHE A 463 10.02 6.00 10.82
C PHE A 463 10.27 4.51 11.05
N TYR A 464 11.48 4.00 10.77
CA TYR A 464 11.77 2.58 10.99
C TYR A 464 11.70 2.17 12.46
N LYS A 465 12.12 3.02 13.40
CA LYS A 465 11.96 2.73 14.84
C LYS A 465 10.48 2.63 15.23
N ALA A 466 9.63 3.49 14.68
CA ALA A 466 8.19 3.45 14.93
C ALA A 466 7.53 2.21 14.32
N VAL A 467 8.00 1.74 13.16
CA VAL A 467 7.39 0.61 12.43
C VAL A 467 7.87 -0.75 12.90
N ILE A 468 9.19 -0.95 13.05
CA ILE A 468 9.77 -2.28 13.37
C ILE A 468 10.43 -2.35 14.75
N GLY A 469 10.51 -1.24 15.48
CA GLY A 469 11.19 -1.18 16.78
C GLY A 469 12.71 -1.03 16.68
N GLU A 470 13.33 -0.54 17.75
CA GLU A 470 14.77 -0.24 17.78
C GLU A 470 15.65 -1.51 17.76
N GLU A 471 15.17 -2.61 18.36
CA GLU A 471 15.91 -3.87 18.40
C GLU A 471 16.03 -4.49 17.00
N GLU A 472 14.93 -4.61 16.26
CA GLU A 472 14.96 -5.16 14.90
C GLU A 472 15.74 -4.27 13.94
N LEU A 473 15.58 -2.95 14.04
CA LEU A 473 16.35 -2.01 13.22
C LEU A 473 17.87 -2.18 13.40
N SER A 474 18.33 -2.48 14.61
CA SER A 474 19.76 -2.70 14.90
C SER A 474 20.35 -3.93 14.17
N LYS A 475 19.50 -4.89 13.77
CA LYS A 475 19.88 -6.10 13.04
C LYS A 475 19.95 -5.87 11.52
N MET A 476 19.40 -4.76 11.02
CA MET A 476 19.31 -4.44 9.60
C MET A 476 20.56 -3.71 9.08
N LYS A 477 20.97 -4.01 7.84
CA LYS A 477 21.97 -3.22 7.11
C LYS A 477 21.28 -2.14 6.29
N LEU A 478 21.62 -0.88 6.58
CA LEU A 478 21.16 0.25 5.78
C LEU A 478 21.95 0.33 4.46
N ILE A 479 21.25 0.28 3.33
CA ILE A 479 21.79 0.32 1.96
C ILE A 479 21.34 1.60 1.24
N THR A 480 21.95 1.95 0.11
CA THR A 480 21.49 3.13 -0.65
C THR A 480 20.16 2.85 -1.36
N ALA A 481 19.45 3.91 -1.76
CA ALA A 481 18.20 3.77 -2.52
C ALA A 481 18.45 3.08 -3.87
N GLU A 482 19.57 3.41 -4.51
CA GLU A 482 20.01 2.84 -5.79
C GLU A 482 20.37 1.36 -5.65
N GLU A 483 21.02 0.96 -4.55
CA GLU A 483 21.28 -0.45 -4.24
C GLU A 483 19.98 -1.23 -4.03
N SER A 484 19.01 -0.65 -3.32
CA SER A 484 17.70 -1.27 -3.08
C SER A 484 16.91 -1.44 -4.37
N VAL A 485 16.93 -0.43 -5.23
CA VAL A 485 16.27 -0.45 -6.53
C VAL A 485 16.97 -1.43 -7.46
N ARG A 486 18.31 -1.47 -7.48
CA ARG A 486 19.05 -2.45 -8.28
C ARG A 486 18.79 -3.89 -7.86
N ASP A 487 18.71 -4.17 -6.56
CA ASP A 487 18.35 -5.51 -6.05
C ASP A 487 16.92 -5.89 -6.50
N LEU A 488 16.01 -4.91 -6.50
CA LEU A 488 14.63 -5.08 -6.96
C LEU A 488 14.52 -5.19 -8.49
N GLU A 489 15.24 -4.39 -9.26
CA GLU A 489 15.36 -4.47 -10.71
C GLU A 489 15.92 -5.83 -11.13
N LEU A 490 16.92 -6.36 -10.43
CA LEU A 490 17.42 -7.71 -10.70
C LEU A 490 16.36 -8.78 -10.44
N LEU A 491 15.51 -8.59 -9.43
CA LEU A 491 14.38 -9.47 -9.13
C LEU A 491 13.26 -9.32 -10.18
N VAL A 492 12.91 -8.09 -10.56
CA VAL A 492 11.90 -7.76 -11.58
C VAL A 492 12.37 -8.21 -12.95
N GLN A 493 13.60 -7.90 -13.38
CA GLN A 493 14.22 -8.45 -14.58
C GLN A 493 14.26 -9.98 -14.53
N GLY A 494 14.51 -10.57 -13.37
CA GLY A 494 14.42 -12.02 -13.19
C GLY A 494 13.01 -12.55 -13.43
N LEU A 495 12.00 -11.87 -12.89
CA LEU A 495 10.58 -12.16 -13.12
C LEU A 495 10.17 -11.92 -14.57
N ASP A 496 10.58 -10.83 -15.20
CA ASP A 496 10.28 -10.47 -16.58
C ASP A 496 10.94 -11.43 -17.57
N LYS A 497 12.20 -11.82 -17.33
CA LYS A 497 12.86 -12.89 -18.10
C LYS A 497 12.18 -14.24 -17.90
N THR A 498 11.62 -14.48 -16.71
CA THR A 498 10.80 -15.65 -16.44
C THR A 498 9.46 -15.58 -17.16
N ARG A 499 8.81 -14.40 -17.20
CA ARG A 499 7.60 -14.13 -17.98
C ARG A 499 7.87 -14.30 -19.48
N GLN A 500 9.00 -13.82 -20.00
CA GLN A 500 9.43 -14.03 -21.38
C GLN A 500 9.68 -15.51 -21.68
N LEU A 501 10.27 -16.27 -20.74
CA LEU A 501 10.45 -17.71 -20.87
C LEU A 501 9.11 -18.46 -20.95
N TYR A 502 8.09 -18.03 -20.22
CA TYR A 502 6.78 -18.69 -20.18
C TYR A 502 5.73 -18.05 -21.10
N SER A 503 5.94 -16.84 -21.60
CA SER A 503 4.97 -16.02 -22.33
C SER A 503 3.68 -15.64 -21.59
N PHE A 504 3.70 -15.65 -20.25
CA PHE A 504 2.63 -15.15 -19.37
C PHE A 504 3.12 -15.00 -17.92
N ASP A 505 2.28 -14.41 -17.06
CA ASP A 505 2.50 -14.27 -15.62
C ASP A 505 2.31 -15.62 -14.91
N ALA A 506 3.32 -16.49 -15.01
CA ALA A 506 3.30 -17.78 -14.34
C ALA A 506 3.49 -17.58 -12.84
N GLU A 507 2.41 -17.77 -12.08
CA GLU A 507 2.48 -17.97 -10.64
C GLU A 507 3.40 -19.16 -10.32
N TYR A 508 4.00 -19.11 -9.13
CA TYR A 508 4.99 -20.07 -8.64
C TYR A 508 4.46 -21.52 -8.51
N GLU A 509 3.20 -21.78 -8.83
CA GLU A 509 2.53 -23.05 -8.58
C GLU A 509 3.01 -24.20 -9.48
N SER A 510 3.83 -23.91 -10.50
CA SER A 510 4.48 -24.94 -11.31
C SER A 510 5.84 -24.45 -11.85
N PRO A 511 6.90 -24.48 -11.02
CA PRO A 511 8.21 -23.97 -11.37
C PRO A 511 8.97 -24.90 -12.32
N VAL A 512 9.88 -24.33 -13.12
CA VAL A 512 10.86 -25.09 -13.89
C VAL A 512 12.18 -25.10 -13.11
N PHE A 513 12.49 -26.24 -12.51
CA PHE A 513 13.79 -26.46 -11.89
C PHE A 513 14.83 -26.90 -12.93
N ILE A 514 15.94 -26.19 -12.96
CA ILE A 514 17.15 -26.55 -13.69
C ILE A 514 18.15 -27.08 -12.67
N CYS A 515 18.39 -28.38 -12.69
CA CYS A 515 19.17 -29.09 -11.69
C CYS A 515 20.60 -29.33 -12.18
N SER A 516 21.57 -29.49 -11.27
CA SER A 516 22.97 -29.73 -11.64
C SER A 516 23.15 -31.00 -12.49
N ASN A 517 22.30 -32.01 -12.23
CA ASN A 517 22.30 -33.29 -12.94
C ASN A 517 21.73 -33.20 -14.36
N ASP A 518 21.04 -32.10 -14.70
CA ASP A 518 20.51 -31.88 -16.04
C ASP A 518 21.62 -31.49 -17.03
N ILE A 519 22.78 -31.03 -16.55
CA ILE A 519 23.90 -30.61 -17.39
C ILE A 519 24.47 -31.79 -18.19
N ILE A 520 24.51 -31.64 -19.51
CA ILE A 520 24.95 -32.67 -20.46
C ILE A 520 26.45 -32.89 -20.28
N LYS A 521 26.86 -34.12 -19.97
CA LYS A 521 28.26 -34.49 -19.63
C LYS A 521 29.22 -34.59 -20.83
N SER A 522 28.70 -34.75 -22.04
CA SER A 522 29.50 -34.82 -23.26
C SER A 522 28.76 -34.10 -24.39
N LEU A 523 29.42 -33.12 -25.01
CA LEU A 523 28.77 -32.20 -25.92
C LEU A 523 29.45 -32.16 -27.30
N GLN A 524 28.68 -32.35 -28.37
CA GLN A 524 29.10 -32.01 -29.74
C GLN A 524 28.50 -30.63 -30.09
N LEU A 525 29.36 -29.61 -30.18
CA LEU A 525 28.95 -28.20 -30.22
C LEU A 525 28.03 -27.88 -31.42
N ASP A 526 28.39 -28.33 -32.63
CA ASP A 526 27.62 -28.04 -33.85
C ASP A 526 26.21 -28.67 -33.79
N SER A 527 26.11 -29.91 -33.31
CA SER A 527 24.83 -30.60 -33.14
C SER A 527 23.93 -29.94 -32.11
N GLN A 528 24.50 -29.45 -31.01
CA GLN A 528 23.72 -28.74 -29.99
C GLN A 528 23.29 -27.35 -30.45
N LYS A 529 24.12 -26.65 -31.24
CA LYS A 529 23.76 -25.36 -31.84
C LYS A 529 22.57 -25.49 -32.79
N GLU A 530 22.55 -26.52 -33.63
CA GLU A 530 21.42 -26.81 -34.52
C GLU A 530 20.16 -27.18 -33.73
N LYS A 531 20.30 -28.00 -32.67
CA LYS A 531 19.20 -28.36 -31.79
C LYS A 531 18.62 -27.14 -31.07
N LEU A 532 19.46 -26.21 -30.61
CA LEU A 532 19.06 -24.96 -29.97
C LEU A 532 18.25 -24.07 -30.93
N ALA A 533 18.69 -23.97 -32.19
CA ALA A 533 17.96 -23.23 -33.23
C ALA A 533 16.55 -23.80 -33.48
N LYS A 534 16.42 -25.14 -33.48
CA LYS A 534 15.13 -25.82 -33.62
C LYS A 534 14.22 -25.61 -32.41
N LEU A 535 14.76 -25.70 -31.20
CA LEU A 535 14.01 -25.48 -29.96
C LEU A 535 13.45 -24.05 -29.88
N ARG A 536 14.22 -23.04 -30.29
CA ARG A 536 13.76 -21.64 -30.28
C ARG A 536 12.50 -21.46 -31.13
N LYS A 537 12.44 -22.04 -32.33
CA LYS A 537 11.23 -22.02 -33.18
C LYS A 537 10.05 -22.76 -32.56
N GLN A 538 10.30 -23.86 -31.86
CA GLN A 538 9.25 -24.63 -31.18
C GLN A 538 8.69 -23.88 -29.96
N ILE A 539 9.56 -23.18 -29.22
CA ILE A 539 9.17 -22.35 -28.08
C ILE A 539 8.29 -21.19 -28.55
N GLU A 540 8.66 -20.52 -29.64
CA GLU A 540 7.87 -19.41 -30.21
C GLU A 540 6.44 -19.86 -30.57
N ALA A 541 6.31 -20.95 -31.32
CA ALA A 541 5.00 -21.50 -31.69
C ALA A 541 4.18 -21.99 -30.48
N ALA A 542 4.83 -22.58 -29.47
CA ALA A 542 4.16 -23.01 -28.25
C ALA A 542 3.70 -21.81 -27.40
N SER A 543 4.50 -20.75 -27.39
CA SER A 543 4.25 -19.52 -26.63
C SER A 543 3.04 -18.73 -27.16
N GLU A 544 2.90 -18.64 -28.48
CA GLU A 544 1.74 -18.01 -29.11
C GLU A 544 0.43 -18.73 -28.73
N LYS A 545 0.46 -20.07 -28.72
CA LYS A 545 -0.68 -20.88 -28.30
C LYS A 545 -1.04 -20.67 -26.83
N VAL A 546 -0.05 -20.63 -25.94
CA VAL A 546 -0.28 -20.40 -24.50
C VAL A 546 -0.84 -18.99 -24.26
N ARG A 547 -0.32 -17.96 -24.94
CA ARG A 547 -0.80 -16.57 -24.80
C ARG A 547 -2.29 -16.44 -25.19
N ALA A 548 -2.71 -17.07 -26.29
CA ALA A 548 -4.09 -17.01 -26.75
C ALA A 548 -5.11 -17.64 -25.77
N ASP A 549 -4.66 -18.62 -24.98
CA ASP A 549 -5.52 -19.36 -24.05
C ASP A 549 -5.39 -18.89 -22.59
N TYR A 550 -4.33 -18.15 -22.22
CA TYR A 550 -4.01 -17.78 -20.84
C TYR A 550 -5.15 -17.02 -20.13
N ILE A 551 -5.66 -15.93 -20.74
CA ILE A 551 -6.71 -15.08 -20.12
C ILE A 551 -7.98 -15.90 -19.78
N LYS A 552 -8.30 -16.91 -20.60
CA LYS A 552 -9.44 -17.79 -20.35
C LYS A 552 -9.23 -18.69 -19.13
N HIS A 553 -7.99 -19.07 -18.85
CA HIS A 553 -7.64 -20.03 -17.80
C HIS A 553 -7.21 -19.36 -16.48
N GLU A 554 -6.72 -18.12 -16.50
CA GLU A 554 -6.42 -17.34 -15.29
C GLU A 554 -7.65 -17.18 -14.36
N ASN A 555 -8.81 -16.92 -14.97
CA ASN A 555 -10.09 -16.86 -14.24
C ASN A 555 -10.47 -18.22 -13.66
N ILE A 556 -10.20 -19.32 -14.37
CA ILE A 556 -10.48 -20.70 -13.91
C ILE A 556 -9.58 -21.06 -12.72
N GLU A 557 -8.28 -20.73 -12.77
CA GLU A 557 -7.37 -20.97 -11.65
C GLU A 557 -7.82 -20.22 -10.40
N SER A 558 -8.15 -18.93 -10.52
CA SER A 558 -8.67 -18.12 -9.41
C SER A 558 -9.94 -18.73 -8.79
N GLU A 559 -10.84 -19.23 -9.64
CA GLU A 559 -12.08 -19.89 -9.19
C GLU A 559 -11.79 -21.24 -8.51
N MET A 560 -10.83 -22.03 -9.02
CA MET A 560 -10.41 -23.27 -8.36
C MET A 560 -9.83 -23.02 -6.97
N LYS A 561 -8.94 -22.04 -6.82
CA LYS A 561 -8.36 -21.66 -5.52
C LYS A 561 -9.43 -21.28 -4.51
N TRP A 562 -10.45 -20.58 -4.97
CA TRP A 562 -11.62 -20.23 -4.18
C TRP A 562 -12.43 -21.45 -3.76
N LEU A 563 -12.71 -22.39 -4.67
CA LEU A 563 -13.41 -23.63 -4.34
C LEU A 563 -12.62 -24.51 -3.36
N GLU A 564 -11.29 -24.55 -3.48
CA GLU A 564 -10.41 -25.20 -2.51
C GLU A 564 -10.55 -24.57 -1.12
N PHE A 565 -10.47 -23.24 -1.03
CA PHE A 565 -10.67 -22.53 0.24
C PHE A 565 -12.03 -22.85 0.87
N LEU A 566 -13.11 -22.83 0.06
CA LEU A 566 -14.45 -23.18 0.54
C LEU A 566 -14.53 -24.61 1.07
N THR A 567 -13.93 -25.57 0.38
CA THR A 567 -13.89 -26.97 0.81
C THR A 567 -13.22 -27.11 2.17
N GLU A 568 -12.07 -26.47 2.34
CA GLU A 568 -11.28 -26.52 3.56
C GLU A 568 -12.01 -25.88 4.75
N ILE A 569 -12.78 -24.82 4.51
CA ILE A 569 -13.60 -24.17 5.54
C ILE A 569 -14.80 -25.04 5.95
N ILE A 570 -15.50 -25.64 4.98
CA ILE A 570 -16.63 -26.55 5.26
C ILE A 570 -16.16 -27.74 6.09
N GLN A 571 -15.03 -28.36 5.70
CA GLN A 571 -14.41 -29.46 6.46
C GLN A 571 -13.95 -29.02 7.86
N GLY A 572 -13.54 -27.76 8.02
CA GLY A 572 -13.24 -27.13 9.31
C GLY A 572 -14.47 -26.91 10.22
N GLY A 573 -15.67 -27.30 9.79
CA GLY A 573 -16.90 -27.18 10.56
C GLY A 573 -17.50 -25.76 10.56
N VAL A 574 -17.09 -24.93 9.60
CA VAL A 574 -17.58 -23.56 9.44
C VAL A 574 -18.65 -23.54 8.34
N LEU A 575 -19.90 -23.32 8.74
CA LEU A 575 -21.04 -23.15 7.84
C LEU A 575 -21.29 -21.66 7.60
N PHE A 576 -21.16 -21.20 6.35
CA PHE A 576 -21.42 -19.81 5.97
C PHE A 576 -22.73 -19.62 5.21
N ASP A 577 -23.44 -18.56 5.58
CA ASP A 577 -24.39 -17.89 4.70
C ASP A 577 -23.63 -16.96 3.77
N LEU A 578 -22.86 -17.43 2.78
CA LEU A 578 -22.23 -16.49 1.84
C LEU A 578 -23.02 -16.28 0.55
N TRP A 579 -23.64 -17.26 -0.11
CA TRP A 579 -24.26 -17.00 -1.42
C TRP A 579 -25.74 -17.39 -1.60
N ALA A 580 -26.37 -16.74 -2.59
CA ALA A 580 -27.68 -17.07 -3.15
C ALA A 580 -27.61 -18.13 -4.27
N HIS A 581 -26.41 -18.64 -4.60
CA HIS A 581 -26.16 -19.57 -5.72
C HIS A 581 -25.93 -21.02 -5.30
N TYR A 582 -25.69 -21.31 -4.02
CA TYR A 582 -25.44 -22.66 -3.52
C TYR A 582 -26.45 -23.01 -2.40
N ASP A 583 -27.12 -24.15 -2.51
CA ASP A 583 -28.04 -24.66 -1.50
C ASP A 583 -27.25 -25.24 -0.31
N ARG A 584 -27.59 -24.81 0.93
CA ARG A 584 -26.93 -25.22 2.19
C ARG A 584 -26.87 -26.74 2.38
N ASN A 585 -27.81 -27.50 1.83
CA ASN A 585 -27.85 -28.96 2.02
C ASN A 585 -27.06 -29.75 0.95
N GLU A 586 -26.71 -29.12 -0.18
CA GLU A 586 -25.97 -29.75 -1.30
C GLU A 586 -24.61 -29.08 -1.57
N THR A 587 -24.20 -28.13 -0.73
CA THR A 587 -23.06 -27.23 -0.98
C THR A 587 -21.75 -27.97 -1.23
N GLU A 588 -21.42 -28.98 -0.42
CA GLU A 588 -20.15 -29.73 -0.56
C GLU A 588 -20.12 -30.59 -1.84
N ILE A 589 -21.24 -31.22 -2.19
CA ILE A 589 -21.34 -32.03 -3.42
C ILE A 589 -21.22 -31.13 -4.65
N GLN A 590 -21.85 -29.95 -4.61
CA GLN A 590 -21.80 -28.99 -5.72
C GLN A 590 -20.40 -28.37 -5.85
N ILE A 591 -19.73 -27.99 -4.75
CA ILE A 591 -18.33 -27.51 -4.78
C ILE A 591 -17.41 -28.57 -5.36
N ASN A 592 -17.50 -29.81 -4.91
CA ASN A 592 -16.68 -30.90 -5.43
C ASN A 592 -16.95 -31.16 -6.93
N ARG A 593 -18.21 -31.05 -7.36
CA ARG A 593 -18.59 -31.16 -8.77
C ARG A 593 -18.00 -30.01 -9.60
N ASP A 594 -18.12 -28.77 -9.13
CA ASP A 594 -17.61 -27.59 -9.81
C ASP A 594 -16.08 -27.63 -9.89
N HIS A 595 -15.41 -28.00 -8.80
CA HIS A 595 -13.96 -28.20 -8.77
C HIS A 595 -13.53 -29.27 -9.77
N SER A 596 -14.24 -30.41 -9.83
CA SER A 596 -13.96 -31.46 -10.82
C SER A 596 -14.16 -30.97 -12.25
N ASN A 597 -15.22 -30.19 -12.51
CA ASN A 597 -15.49 -29.64 -13.84
C ASN A 597 -14.39 -28.67 -14.28
N LEU A 598 -14.02 -27.72 -13.40
CA LEU A 598 -12.92 -26.77 -13.68
C LEU A 598 -11.59 -27.49 -13.87
N THR A 599 -11.33 -28.56 -13.08
CA THR A 599 -10.16 -29.42 -13.25
C THR A 599 -10.13 -30.06 -14.65
N GLU A 600 -11.25 -30.57 -15.16
CA GLU A 600 -11.31 -31.09 -16.54
C GLU A 600 -11.14 -29.99 -17.58
N MET A 601 -11.66 -28.79 -17.33
CA MET A 601 -11.54 -27.64 -18.22
C MET A 601 -10.09 -27.14 -18.35
N ILE A 602 -9.31 -27.14 -17.27
CA ILE A 602 -7.93 -26.62 -17.28
C ILE A 602 -6.90 -27.64 -17.79
N LYS A 603 -7.19 -28.95 -17.72
CA LYS A 603 -6.26 -30.01 -18.16
C LYS A 603 -5.62 -29.79 -19.55
N PRO A 604 -6.36 -29.40 -20.60
CA PRO A 604 -5.77 -29.18 -21.93
C PRO A 604 -4.77 -28.01 -21.95
N PHE A 605 -5.06 -26.95 -21.18
CA PHE A 605 -4.17 -25.81 -21.03
C PHE A 605 -2.93 -26.18 -20.22
N ALA A 606 -3.11 -26.86 -19.08
CA ALA A 606 -2.01 -27.37 -18.26
C ALA A 606 -1.06 -28.27 -19.09
N ALA A 607 -1.59 -29.14 -19.94
CA ALA A 607 -0.79 -29.97 -20.83
C ALA A 607 -0.02 -29.16 -21.90
N THR A 608 -0.65 -28.11 -22.44
CA THR A 608 0.00 -27.19 -23.41
C THR A 608 1.12 -26.42 -22.73
N LEU A 609 0.88 -25.95 -21.51
CA LEU A 609 1.83 -25.23 -20.69
C LEU A 609 3.04 -26.12 -20.30
N ASP A 610 2.80 -27.35 -19.85
CA ASP A 610 3.87 -28.30 -19.51
C ASP A 610 4.74 -28.64 -20.73
N ALA A 611 4.14 -28.76 -21.91
CA ALA A 611 4.87 -28.98 -23.15
C ALA A 611 5.81 -27.80 -23.47
N GLN A 612 5.33 -26.56 -23.34
CA GLN A 612 6.15 -25.35 -23.52
C GLN A 612 7.28 -25.29 -22.48
N ARG A 613 6.96 -25.50 -21.20
CA ARG A 613 7.95 -25.52 -20.10
C ARG A 613 9.06 -26.52 -20.33
N LYS A 614 8.73 -27.71 -20.87
CA LYS A 614 9.72 -28.73 -21.22
C LYS A 614 10.69 -28.25 -22.30
N LEU A 615 10.19 -27.55 -23.34
CA LEU A 615 11.02 -26.97 -24.38
C LEU A 615 11.95 -25.88 -23.82
N CYS A 616 11.41 -25.01 -22.97
CA CYS A 616 12.17 -23.96 -22.29
C CYS A 616 13.28 -24.53 -21.39
N LYS A 617 12.96 -25.58 -20.61
CA LYS A 617 13.94 -26.32 -19.82
C LYS A 617 15.06 -26.90 -20.69
N GLU A 618 14.71 -27.53 -21.81
CA GLU A 618 15.68 -28.14 -22.72
C GLU A 618 16.60 -27.10 -23.37
N ARG A 619 16.06 -25.93 -23.76
CA ARG A 619 16.85 -24.77 -24.25
C ARG A 619 17.90 -24.34 -23.23
N ILE A 620 17.47 -24.10 -21.99
CA ILE A 620 18.37 -23.66 -20.91
C ILE A 620 19.45 -24.70 -20.63
N ILE A 621 19.09 -25.98 -20.55
CA ILE A 621 20.05 -27.07 -20.32
C ILE A 621 21.13 -27.08 -21.40
N ILE A 622 20.77 -26.93 -22.68
CA ILE A 622 21.73 -26.94 -23.78
C ILE A 622 22.69 -25.74 -23.65
N ALA A 623 22.16 -24.53 -23.45
CA ALA A 623 22.98 -23.33 -23.32
C ALA A 623 23.94 -23.39 -22.12
N LEU A 624 23.46 -23.84 -20.96
CA LEU A 624 24.32 -24.05 -19.79
C LEU A 624 25.32 -25.19 -20.04
N SER A 625 24.96 -26.25 -20.73
CA SER A 625 25.91 -27.33 -21.03
C SER A 625 27.06 -26.85 -21.92
N ILE A 626 26.79 -25.92 -22.85
CA ILE A 626 27.80 -25.27 -23.68
C ILE A 626 28.76 -24.45 -22.81
N ILE A 627 28.25 -23.63 -21.88
CA ILE A 627 29.11 -22.80 -21.01
C ILE A 627 30.06 -23.62 -20.14
N PHE A 628 29.62 -24.81 -19.67
CA PHE A 628 30.46 -25.70 -18.87
C PHE A 628 31.52 -26.47 -19.68
N HIS A 629 31.37 -26.60 -21.01
CA HIS A 629 32.29 -27.35 -21.88
C HIS A 629 33.26 -26.47 -22.68
N ASP A 630 32.88 -25.22 -22.98
CA ASP A 630 33.74 -24.23 -23.64
C ASP A 630 33.91 -22.98 -22.76
N PRO A 631 34.90 -22.96 -21.84
CA PRO A 631 35.16 -21.81 -20.98
C PRO A 631 35.56 -20.55 -21.74
N GLY A 632 35.94 -20.63 -23.02
CA GLY A 632 36.30 -19.48 -23.85
C GLY A 632 35.12 -18.55 -24.15
N MET A 633 33.88 -19.06 -24.09
CA MET A 633 32.64 -18.27 -24.21
C MET A 633 32.17 -17.65 -22.87
N ALA A 634 32.68 -18.14 -21.74
CA ALA A 634 32.49 -17.55 -20.43
C ALA A 634 33.75 -16.79 -20.04
N SER A 635 33.84 -15.53 -20.41
CA SER A 635 35.03 -14.69 -20.19
C SER A 635 35.53 -14.62 -18.74
N GLU A 636 34.80 -15.14 -17.74
CA GLU A 636 35.21 -15.12 -16.34
C GLU A 636 34.94 -16.45 -15.60
N LYS A 637 36.01 -17.06 -15.05
CA LYS A 637 35.97 -18.19 -14.11
C LYS A 637 34.98 -17.99 -12.94
N ARG A 638 34.75 -16.72 -12.58
CA ARG A 638 33.79 -16.27 -11.55
C ARG A 638 32.33 -16.59 -11.92
N VAL A 639 31.95 -16.47 -13.20
CA VAL A 639 30.59 -16.78 -13.68
C VAL A 639 30.29 -18.27 -13.56
N LEU A 640 31.23 -19.13 -13.94
CA LEU A 640 31.09 -20.59 -13.82
C LEU A 640 30.97 -21.03 -12.36
N GLN A 641 31.75 -20.42 -11.45
CA GLN A 641 31.66 -20.73 -10.03
C GLN A 641 30.32 -20.29 -9.43
N LYS A 642 29.86 -19.08 -9.77
CA LYS A 642 28.54 -18.58 -9.36
C LYS A 642 27.40 -19.47 -9.88
N MET A 643 27.47 -19.90 -11.14
CA MET A 643 26.46 -20.76 -11.75
C MET A 643 26.39 -22.15 -11.08
N LYS A 644 27.53 -22.72 -10.68
CA LYS A 644 27.54 -23.98 -9.91
C LYS A 644 26.80 -23.81 -8.58
N THR A 645 27.08 -22.74 -7.84
CA THR A 645 26.37 -22.45 -6.58
C THR A 645 24.87 -22.29 -6.81
N ILE A 646 24.46 -21.53 -7.84
CA ILE A 646 23.05 -21.34 -8.19
C ILE A 646 22.37 -22.67 -8.55
N LEU A 647 23.01 -23.54 -9.34
CA LEU A 647 22.46 -24.85 -9.68
C LEU A 647 22.31 -25.75 -8.44
N THR A 648 23.29 -25.73 -7.52
CA THR A 648 23.16 -26.43 -6.24
C THR A 648 21.98 -25.89 -5.42
N THR A 649 21.78 -24.57 -5.39
CA THR A 649 20.58 -23.99 -4.76
C THR A 649 19.30 -24.48 -5.43
N MET A 650 19.26 -24.53 -6.77
CA MET A 650 18.09 -25.04 -7.52
C MET A 650 17.80 -26.52 -7.23
N ASP A 651 18.82 -27.38 -7.07
CA ASP A 651 18.65 -28.78 -6.66
C ASP A 651 17.93 -28.90 -5.32
N VAL A 652 18.35 -28.07 -4.36
CA VAL A 652 17.79 -28.04 -3.01
C VAL A 652 16.36 -27.54 -3.05
N LEU A 653 16.10 -26.42 -3.72
CA LEU A 653 14.75 -25.86 -3.88
C LEU A 653 13.81 -26.88 -4.53
N SER A 654 14.28 -27.60 -5.55
CA SER A 654 13.52 -28.67 -6.20
C SER A 654 13.15 -29.80 -5.22
N SER A 655 14.09 -30.20 -4.36
CA SER A 655 13.88 -31.26 -3.36
C SER A 655 12.87 -30.92 -2.24
N ILE A 656 12.61 -29.63 -2.05
CA ILE A 656 11.68 -29.11 -1.03
C ILE A 656 10.45 -28.43 -1.62
N HIS A 657 10.32 -28.41 -2.94
CA HIS A 657 9.25 -27.71 -3.63
C HIS A 657 7.85 -28.11 -3.15
N TYR A 658 7.62 -29.40 -2.90
CA TYR A 658 6.34 -29.88 -2.34
C TYR A 658 6.01 -29.25 -0.98
N GLU A 659 7.02 -29.02 -0.13
CA GLU A 659 6.82 -28.37 1.17
C GLU A 659 6.56 -26.88 1.02
N ILE A 660 7.26 -26.20 0.09
CA ILE A 660 7.04 -24.79 -0.21
C ILE A 660 5.64 -24.57 -0.78
N MET A 661 5.18 -25.41 -1.70
CA MET A 661 3.82 -25.35 -2.26
C MET A 661 2.77 -25.63 -1.21
N GLY A 662 3.01 -26.63 -0.36
CA GLY A 662 2.14 -26.88 0.78
C GLY A 662 2.06 -25.69 1.72
N LEU A 663 3.19 -25.03 2.02
CA LEU A 663 3.22 -23.83 2.84
C LEU A 663 2.47 -22.66 2.19
N GLY A 664 2.68 -22.42 0.90
CA GLY A 664 1.96 -21.41 0.13
C GLY A 664 0.45 -21.63 0.13
N LYS A 665 0.01 -22.89 0.00
CA LYS A 665 -1.42 -23.25 0.15
C LYS A 665 -1.94 -22.88 1.54
N GLU A 666 -1.22 -23.23 2.61
CA GLU A 666 -1.64 -22.85 3.97
C GLU A 666 -1.67 -21.32 4.14
N VAL A 667 -0.63 -20.60 3.70
CA VAL A 667 -0.58 -19.12 3.75
C VAL A 667 -1.75 -18.50 3.00
N ARG A 668 -2.08 -18.99 1.79
CA ARG A 668 -3.23 -18.51 1.02
C ARG A 668 -4.54 -18.72 1.76
N ILE A 669 -4.77 -19.92 2.29
CA ILE A 669 -5.98 -20.23 3.07
C ILE A 669 -6.08 -19.35 4.31
N MET A 670 -4.97 -19.14 5.02
CA MET A 670 -4.91 -18.26 6.19
C MET A 670 -5.17 -16.80 5.80
N SER A 671 -4.57 -16.32 4.71
CA SER A 671 -4.79 -14.96 4.19
C SER A 671 -6.24 -14.74 3.76
N GLU A 672 -6.83 -15.66 3.00
CA GLU A 672 -8.25 -15.59 2.59
C GLU A 672 -9.17 -15.67 3.81
N ALA A 673 -8.80 -16.45 4.84
CA ALA A 673 -9.52 -16.48 6.10
C ALA A 673 -9.45 -15.12 6.80
N ILE A 674 -8.26 -14.55 6.97
CA ILE A 674 -8.05 -13.23 7.59
C ILE A 674 -8.81 -12.13 6.83
N GLU A 675 -8.73 -12.13 5.50
CA GLU A 675 -9.32 -11.07 4.67
C GLU A 675 -10.84 -11.16 4.60
N ARG A 676 -11.40 -12.37 4.39
CA ARG A 676 -12.82 -12.54 4.06
C ARG A 676 -13.69 -12.97 5.23
N LEU A 677 -13.10 -13.72 6.14
CA LEU A 677 -13.80 -14.10 7.35
C LEU A 677 -13.63 -13.02 8.42
N GLU A 678 -12.71 -12.07 8.20
CA GLU A 678 -12.21 -11.15 9.21
C GLU A 678 -11.85 -11.98 10.47
N GLU A 679 -11.75 -11.45 11.69
CA GLU A 679 -11.77 -12.37 12.84
C GLU A 679 -13.18 -12.70 13.19
N THR A 680 -13.59 -13.80 12.59
CA THR A 680 -14.71 -14.63 13.00
C THR A 680 -14.19 -15.87 13.74
N PRO A 681 -15.04 -16.53 14.56
CA PRO A 681 -14.62 -17.74 15.27
C PRO A 681 -14.22 -18.87 14.35
N ALA A 682 -14.87 -18.82 13.21
CA ALA A 682 -14.58 -19.60 12.04
C ALA A 682 -13.14 -19.40 11.58
N ALA A 683 -12.73 -18.15 11.35
CA ALA A 683 -11.37 -17.79 10.98
C ALA A 683 -10.36 -18.32 12.01
N ILE A 684 -10.54 -18.01 13.30
CA ILE A 684 -9.63 -18.47 14.37
C ILE A 684 -9.55 -20.01 14.42
N THR A 685 -10.67 -20.71 14.26
CA THR A 685 -10.68 -22.19 14.25
C THR A 685 -9.93 -22.75 13.04
N VAL A 686 -10.14 -22.17 11.86
CA VAL A 686 -9.43 -22.55 10.62
C VAL A 686 -7.93 -22.27 10.76
N LEU A 687 -7.56 -21.09 11.25
CA LEU A 687 -6.17 -20.70 11.50
C LEU A 687 -5.48 -21.64 12.51
N LYS A 688 -6.16 -22.03 13.60
CA LYS A 688 -5.63 -22.99 14.59
C LYS A 688 -5.35 -24.38 14.01
N ASP A 689 -6.24 -24.91 13.16
CA ASP A 689 -5.99 -26.20 12.49
C ASP A 689 -4.79 -26.14 11.52
N ARG A 690 -4.50 -24.95 10.99
CA ARG A 690 -3.37 -24.73 10.08
C ARG A 690 -2.05 -24.52 10.78
N PHE A 691 -2.07 -23.95 11.98
CA PHE A 691 -0.85 -23.67 12.75
C PHE A 691 0.07 -24.90 12.84
N ASP A 692 -0.46 -26.05 13.25
CA ASP A 692 0.27 -27.32 13.33
C ASP A 692 0.88 -27.75 11.99
N LYS A 693 0.15 -27.52 10.88
CA LYS A 693 0.59 -27.89 9.53
C LYS A 693 1.72 -26.99 9.08
N VAL A 694 1.57 -25.68 9.30
CA VAL A 694 2.55 -24.64 9.00
C VAL A 694 3.82 -24.87 9.79
N GLU A 695 3.74 -25.03 11.11
CA GLU A 695 4.90 -25.26 11.97
C GLU A 695 5.67 -26.51 11.55
N LYS A 696 4.97 -27.63 11.30
CA LYS A 696 5.60 -28.88 10.82
C LYS A 696 6.27 -28.70 9.46
N ARG A 697 5.68 -27.93 8.54
CA ARG A 697 6.27 -27.62 7.22
C ARG A 697 7.51 -26.75 7.36
N ILE A 698 7.45 -25.67 8.14
CA ILE A 698 8.58 -24.78 8.40
C ILE A 698 9.76 -25.57 8.97
N LYS A 699 9.52 -26.43 9.98
CA LYS A 699 10.57 -27.30 10.55
C LYS A 699 11.20 -28.22 9.51
N ARG A 700 10.40 -28.86 8.64
CA ARG A 700 10.90 -29.73 7.56
C ARG A 700 11.71 -28.95 6.51
N ILE A 701 11.27 -27.76 6.16
CA ILE A 701 11.98 -26.87 5.22
C ILE A 701 13.33 -26.47 5.83
N HIS A 702 13.33 -25.96 7.06
CA HIS A 702 14.54 -25.50 7.74
C HIS A 702 15.58 -26.62 7.89
N GLN A 703 15.15 -27.82 8.31
CA GLN A 703 16.05 -28.98 8.44
C GLN A 703 16.79 -29.31 7.13
N LYS A 704 16.09 -29.25 6.00
CA LYS A 704 16.67 -29.56 4.68
C LYS A 704 17.59 -28.45 4.12
N LEU A 705 17.44 -27.21 4.60
CA LEU A 705 18.21 -26.06 4.11
C LEU A 705 19.51 -25.80 4.90
N SER A 706 19.64 -26.36 6.10
CA SER A 706 20.73 -26.09 7.06
C SER A 706 22.15 -26.34 6.53
N GLY A 707 22.32 -27.19 5.51
CA GLY A 707 23.62 -27.55 4.96
C GLY A 707 24.06 -26.77 3.71
N PHE A 708 23.25 -25.83 3.21
CA PHE A 708 23.49 -25.22 1.90
C PHE A 708 23.81 -23.72 2.02
N PRO A 709 24.87 -23.22 1.36
CA PRO A 709 25.21 -21.80 1.39
C PRO A 709 24.19 -20.98 0.60
N TYR A 710 23.90 -19.78 1.09
CA TYR A 710 23.09 -18.79 0.36
C TYR A 710 23.89 -18.27 -0.85
N PRO A 711 23.33 -18.28 -2.08
CA PRO A 711 24.10 -18.02 -3.30
C PRO A 711 24.34 -16.53 -3.61
N PHE A 712 23.78 -15.61 -2.81
CA PHE A 712 23.86 -14.17 -3.01
C PHE A 712 24.57 -13.46 -1.85
N GLU A 713 24.99 -12.23 -2.08
CA GLU A 713 25.63 -11.42 -1.05
C GLU A 713 24.65 -11.07 0.07
N HIS A 714 25.09 -11.25 1.31
CA HIS A 714 24.26 -11.04 2.49
C HIS A 714 25.00 -10.18 3.54
N PRO A 715 24.32 -9.28 4.28
CA PRO A 715 24.96 -8.40 5.27
C PRO A 715 25.79 -9.12 6.34
N LYS A 716 25.31 -10.28 6.80
CA LYS A 716 26.00 -11.13 7.79
C LYS A 716 27.21 -11.91 7.21
N GLY A 717 27.60 -11.67 5.96
CA GLY A 717 28.65 -12.41 5.27
C GLY A 717 28.15 -13.74 4.71
N GLU A 718 28.99 -14.79 4.75
CA GLU A 718 28.62 -16.12 4.30
C GLU A 718 27.63 -16.77 5.26
N ILE A 719 26.38 -16.91 4.82
CA ILE A 719 25.30 -17.57 5.56
C ILE A 719 24.77 -18.78 4.79
N THR A 720 24.06 -19.66 5.49
CA THR A 720 23.29 -20.74 4.88
C THR A 720 21.92 -20.26 4.41
N ILE A 721 21.26 -21.02 3.54
CA ILE A 721 19.87 -20.74 3.13
C ILE A 721 18.96 -20.81 4.36
N ALA A 722 19.21 -21.72 5.31
CA ALA A 722 18.44 -21.81 6.55
C ALA A 722 18.58 -20.56 7.44
N GLN A 723 19.77 -19.96 7.50
CA GLN A 723 20.01 -18.69 8.19
C GLN A 723 19.39 -17.49 7.44
N TYR A 724 19.28 -17.56 6.11
CA TYR A 724 18.59 -16.54 5.32
C TYR A 724 17.08 -16.55 5.60
N ILE A 725 16.48 -17.74 5.69
CA ILE A 725 15.07 -17.91 6.04
C ILE A 725 14.83 -17.97 7.56
N GLU A 726 15.82 -17.63 8.37
CA GLU A 726 15.74 -17.71 9.82
C GLU A 726 14.59 -16.83 10.32
N ASN A 727 13.63 -17.49 10.95
CA ASN A 727 12.52 -16.89 11.67
C ASN A 727 12.47 -17.62 13.01
N ASP A 728 12.50 -16.88 14.12
CA ASP A 728 12.12 -17.46 15.40
C ASP A 728 10.67 -17.95 15.27
N LEU A 729 10.45 -19.24 15.53
CA LEU A 729 9.10 -19.77 15.54
C LEU A 729 8.36 -19.12 16.73
N PRO A 730 7.25 -18.40 16.49
CA PRO A 730 6.54 -17.72 17.55
C PRO A 730 5.94 -18.73 18.54
N GLU A 731 5.58 -18.26 19.75
CA GLU A 731 4.89 -19.09 20.73
C GLU A 731 3.58 -19.65 20.14
N SER A 732 3.21 -20.87 20.57
CA SER A 732 2.20 -21.72 19.89
C SER A 732 0.77 -21.15 19.84
N ASP A 733 0.51 -20.04 20.53
CA ASP A 733 -0.78 -19.38 20.65
C ASP A 733 -0.91 -18.09 19.82
N ASN A 734 0.17 -17.55 19.24
CA ASN A 734 0.11 -16.36 18.38
C ASN A 734 -0.08 -16.71 16.89
N LEU A 735 -1.35 -16.82 16.48
CA LEU A 735 -1.74 -17.24 15.11
C LEU A 735 -1.27 -16.28 14.01
N PHE A 736 -1.27 -14.98 14.30
CA PHE A 736 -0.90 -13.98 13.31
C PHE A 736 0.61 -13.89 13.13
N GLU A 737 1.39 -13.93 14.21
CA GLU A 737 2.84 -14.04 14.09
C GLU A 737 3.24 -15.29 13.31
N MET A 738 2.55 -16.42 13.52
CA MET A 738 2.80 -17.63 12.72
C MET A 738 2.41 -17.45 11.25
N TYR A 739 1.29 -16.80 10.96
CA TYR A 739 0.90 -16.44 9.59
C TYR A 739 1.98 -15.56 8.94
N TYR A 740 2.41 -14.48 9.59
CA TYR A 740 3.44 -13.58 9.08
C TYR A 740 4.80 -14.29 8.92
N CYS A 741 5.17 -15.15 9.87
CA CYS A 741 6.36 -15.99 9.79
C CYS A 741 6.30 -16.93 8.57
N ALA A 742 5.17 -17.58 8.35
CA ALA A 742 4.94 -18.48 7.21
C ALA A 742 4.90 -17.73 5.87
N GLU A 743 4.23 -16.59 5.82
CA GLU A 743 4.16 -15.70 4.65
C GLU A 743 5.56 -15.21 4.29
N ASN A 744 6.30 -14.67 5.25
CA ASN A 744 7.67 -14.18 5.03
C ASN A 744 8.59 -15.31 4.53
N LEU A 745 8.52 -16.50 5.14
CA LEU A 745 9.30 -17.65 4.67
C LEU A 745 8.92 -18.04 3.24
N TYR A 746 7.61 -18.10 2.94
CA TYR A 746 7.13 -18.41 1.59
C TYR A 746 7.63 -17.40 0.56
N GLN A 747 7.55 -16.10 0.86
CA GLN A 747 8.04 -15.04 -0.03
C GLN A 747 9.57 -15.08 -0.18
N LYS A 748 10.35 -15.29 0.90
CA LYS A 748 11.81 -15.48 0.83
C LYS A 748 12.20 -16.63 -0.10
N MET A 749 11.47 -17.75 -0.02
CA MET A 749 11.73 -18.93 -0.84
C MET A 749 11.36 -18.71 -2.31
N ARG A 750 10.24 -18.03 -2.59
CA ARG A 750 9.87 -17.62 -3.95
C ARG A 750 10.86 -16.64 -4.53
N GLY A 751 11.24 -15.61 -3.78
CA GLY A 751 12.22 -14.61 -4.18
C GLY A 751 13.57 -15.26 -4.51
N LEU A 752 14.05 -16.18 -3.66
CA LEU A 752 15.27 -16.95 -3.91
C LEU A 752 15.18 -17.74 -5.22
N TYR A 753 14.07 -18.45 -5.47
CA TYR A 753 13.86 -19.16 -6.73
C TYR A 753 13.91 -18.24 -7.94
N TYR A 754 13.18 -17.11 -7.94
CA TYR A 754 13.14 -16.21 -9.09
C TYR A 754 14.49 -15.52 -9.32
N ARG A 755 15.24 -15.17 -8.26
CA ARG A 755 16.62 -14.66 -8.38
C ARG A 755 17.54 -15.70 -9.02
N CYS A 756 17.47 -16.97 -8.60
CA CYS A 756 18.25 -18.05 -9.19
C CYS A 756 17.88 -18.27 -10.67
N LEU A 757 16.59 -18.35 -10.99
CA LEU A 757 16.10 -18.55 -12.35
C LEU A 757 16.47 -17.37 -13.26
N GLY A 758 16.32 -16.12 -12.79
CA GLY A 758 16.69 -14.93 -13.55
C GLY A 758 18.16 -14.90 -13.93
N GLN A 759 19.07 -15.31 -13.03
CA GLN A 759 20.50 -15.43 -13.34
C GLN A 759 20.79 -16.56 -14.35
N ILE A 760 20.07 -17.68 -14.26
CA ILE A 760 20.17 -18.79 -15.22
C ILE A 760 19.72 -18.35 -16.62
N VAL A 761 18.56 -17.70 -16.73
CA VAL A 761 18.02 -17.20 -18.01
C VAL A 761 18.91 -16.11 -18.59
N SER A 762 19.36 -15.16 -17.77
CA SER A 762 20.28 -14.12 -18.25
C SER A 762 21.62 -14.68 -18.73
N THR A 763 22.11 -15.76 -18.14
CA THR A 763 23.34 -16.42 -18.62
C THR A 763 23.08 -17.20 -19.91
N THR A 764 21.92 -17.85 -20.01
CA THR A 764 21.45 -18.54 -21.23
C THR A 764 21.44 -17.61 -22.43
N GLU A 765 20.86 -16.40 -22.28
CA GLU A 765 20.82 -15.39 -23.35
C GLU A 765 22.20 -14.93 -23.78
N LYS A 766 23.11 -14.68 -22.83
CA LYS A 766 24.50 -14.29 -23.15
C LYS A 766 25.21 -15.35 -23.98
N VAL A 767 25.00 -16.63 -23.65
CA VAL A 767 25.55 -17.76 -24.42
C VAL A 767 24.93 -17.80 -25.82
N GLU A 768 23.62 -17.61 -25.95
CA GLU A 768 22.93 -17.60 -27.24
C GLU A 768 23.39 -16.44 -28.14
N ILE A 769 23.56 -15.24 -27.60
CA ILE A 769 24.09 -14.09 -28.31
C ILE A 769 25.52 -14.36 -28.77
N ALA A 770 26.37 -14.94 -27.91
CA ALA A 770 27.73 -15.33 -28.28
C ALA A 770 27.78 -16.40 -29.40
N LEU A 771 26.73 -17.24 -29.50
CA LEU A 771 26.58 -18.22 -30.58
C LEU A 771 25.99 -17.60 -31.88
N GLY A 772 25.62 -16.33 -31.87
CA GLY A 772 25.10 -15.59 -33.01
C GLY A 772 23.58 -15.70 -33.19
N PHE A 773 22.83 -16.00 -32.12
CA PHE A 773 21.37 -15.92 -32.13
C PHE A 773 20.90 -14.53 -31.67
N ASP A 774 19.81 -14.03 -32.25
CA ASP A 774 19.17 -12.81 -31.80
C ASP A 774 18.62 -12.96 -30.37
N PRO A 775 18.42 -11.86 -29.61
CA PRO A 775 17.62 -11.91 -28.38
C PRO A 775 16.21 -12.44 -28.67
N LEU A 776 15.58 -13.09 -27.70
CA LEU A 776 14.14 -13.35 -27.82
C LEU A 776 13.39 -12.01 -27.79
N PRO A 777 12.31 -11.84 -28.58
CA PRO A 777 11.53 -10.60 -28.56
C PRO A 777 11.00 -10.35 -27.15
N GLU A 778 11.09 -9.10 -26.68
CA GLU A 778 10.40 -8.70 -25.46
C GLU A 778 8.89 -8.88 -25.67
N LEU A 779 8.22 -9.40 -24.65
CA LEU A 779 6.76 -9.37 -24.63
C LEU A 779 6.36 -7.91 -24.51
N VAL A 780 5.95 -7.30 -25.61
CA VAL A 780 5.17 -6.08 -25.57
C VAL A 780 3.87 -6.46 -24.87
N ASP A 781 3.51 -5.76 -23.79
CA ASP A 781 2.17 -5.87 -23.22
C ASP A 781 1.18 -5.53 -24.36
N GLU A 782 0.61 -6.54 -25.02
CA GLU A 782 -0.36 -6.35 -26.11
C GLU A 782 -1.71 -5.79 -25.60
N GLN A 783 -1.76 -5.31 -24.36
CA GLN A 783 -2.77 -4.39 -23.85
C GLN A 783 -2.31 -2.93 -23.95
N ASN A 784 -1.62 -2.59 -25.04
CA ASN A 784 -1.55 -1.22 -25.55
C ASN A 784 -2.94 -0.74 -25.99
#